data_AF-H3CCX3-F1
#
_entry.id   AF-H3CCX3-F1
#
_cell.length_a   1.000
_cell.length_b   1.000
_cell.length_c   1.000
_cell.angle_alpha   90.00
_cell.angle_beta   90.00
_cell.angle_gamma   90.00
#
_symmetry.space_group_name_H-M   'P 1'
#
loop_
_entity.id
_entity.type
_entity.pdbx_description
1 polymer ?
#
loop_
_entity_poly.entity_id
_entity_poly.type
_entity_poly.pdbx_seq_one_letter_code
_entity_poly.pdbx_strand_id
1 'polypeptide(L)'
;GENQRRRRSSDEEETTTFITTTTTVESPGRCQLDLGGPEGYVEAPPTSGPASDCSYTVTVAMGYGVEVQVMKANLLDGDQMTFEDLGGGGGALANETVLMRGLVVRSRSNQIRIRLHSWRPHPGSVLLRYQAFALSCVFPRRPAHGDVSVSGLHSGAKAFFSCLPGYRLQGLRVLTCRNASTPYWSGKEPQCLASCGGVISNATVGRIVSPGFPSNYSDNLTCHWLLEAPRGHRLHLHFEKVALAEDDDRLLIRNGNSAAAAALYDSYQVEYLPNEGLLASSGSLLLEMTTDASGTSTGFAVRYQAFAAGHCYQPFVKYGNLTSSDATWAVGAVVEFACRPGYTLEQGSITIECVDAANPQWNETEPACRAVCSGETSESAGVVLSPNWPEAYDRGQDCIWGIHVDEDKRIMLEVQVLNIGTNDLVTFYDGDDLTAKVLGQYGGSRASFKLYTSTADATIQFQSDPATNVFGYGSGFVVHFFEVPRNDTCPELPEISSGWRSASRAELVQGAAVTYQCYPGYQLLGPERLVCQWDLSWSGDLPSCQRVVTCLDPGQVENGRRLLSGPRFTAGSSVQYVCNEGFRLSGNSLLSCLGPGASGPRWSQKLPRCLPEAWEPCGHPGTPTYGIPSSTRLRFQPGESLRYSCLPGHQLLGEPLLRCVPGHPSRWSGLPPVCKANPAQTRERGFAAASSADVTMETAQAATFIPVSLLVILVLGIYLHYTKVQRKSSRLCLSFRSPYQNINQESKPEPSEDTREYEVSI
;
A
#
# COMPACT_ATOMS: atom_id res chain seq x y z
N GLY A 1 79.01 6.87 -28.61
CA GLY A 1 78.25 7.92 -29.32
C GLY A 1 76.93 8.09 -28.62
N GLU A 2 76.67 9.29 -28.11
CA GLU A 2 75.56 9.71 -27.26
C GLU A 2 74.17 9.66 -27.92
N ASN A 3 73.12 9.40 -27.10
CA ASN A 3 72.03 10.34 -26.79
C ASN A 3 70.92 9.61 -25.97
N GLN A 4 70.80 9.83 -24.65
CA GLN A 4 69.89 10.77 -23.95
C GLN A 4 68.39 10.55 -24.28
N ARG A 5 67.46 10.24 -23.35
CA ARG A 5 67.11 10.96 -22.10
C ARG A 5 66.45 10.08 -21.03
N ARG A 6 66.56 10.59 -19.80
CA ARG A 6 66.28 10.04 -18.45
C ARG A 6 64.83 9.62 -18.15
N ARG A 7 64.73 8.49 -17.43
CA ARG A 7 63.67 8.14 -16.47
C ARG A 7 63.84 8.92 -15.17
N ARG A 8 62.73 9.29 -14.51
CA ARG A 8 62.64 9.35 -13.04
C ARG A 8 61.16 9.21 -12.60
N SER A 9 60.92 8.33 -11.63
CA SER A 9 59.68 8.24 -10.85
C SER A 9 59.72 9.23 -9.69
N SER A 10 58.54 9.60 -9.19
CA SER A 10 58.31 9.90 -7.76
C SER A 10 56.82 9.93 -7.46
N ASP A 11 56.51 9.39 -6.30
CA ASP A 11 55.21 9.16 -5.68
C ASP A 11 54.48 10.44 -5.22
N GLU A 12 53.17 10.27 -5.09
CA GLU A 12 52.19 10.86 -4.15
C GLU A 12 52.45 12.24 -3.51
N GLU A 13 51.61 13.21 -3.91
CA GLU A 13 51.11 14.28 -3.03
C GLU A 13 49.58 14.39 -3.26
N GLU A 14 48.78 14.01 -2.25
CA GLU A 14 47.37 14.36 -2.14
C GLU A 14 47.25 15.89 -2.09
N THR A 15 46.72 16.50 -3.16
CA THR A 15 46.28 17.89 -3.15
C THR A 15 44.77 17.94 -3.20
N THR A 16 44.15 18.14 -2.04
CA THR A 16 42.75 18.58 -1.91
C THR A 16 42.58 19.90 -2.65
N THR A 17 42.00 19.87 -3.85
CA THR A 17 41.58 21.07 -4.56
C THR A 17 40.32 21.62 -3.90
N PHE A 18 40.50 22.64 -3.06
CA PHE A 18 39.41 23.54 -2.67
C PHE A 18 38.96 24.30 -3.93
N ILE A 19 37.75 24.03 -4.42
CA ILE A 19 37.13 24.78 -5.50
C ILE A 19 36.86 26.18 -4.96
N THR A 20 37.69 27.13 -5.36
CA THR A 20 37.52 28.54 -5.02
C THR A 20 36.50 29.12 -6.00
N THR A 21 35.31 29.49 -5.53
CA THR A 21 34.37 30.30 -6.30
C THR A 21 35.02 31.66 -6.61
N THR A 22 35.47 31.85 -7.84
CA THR A 22 35.89 33.15 -8.36
C THR A 22 34.66 33.98 -8.71
N THR A 23 34.31 34.93 -7.85
CA THR A 23 33.40 36.03 -8.18
C THR A 23 34.19 37.07 -8.99
N THR A 24 33.97 37.11 -10.30
CA THR A 24 34.47 38.19 -11.16
C THR A 24 33.66 39.46 -10.90
N VAL A 25 34.29 40.49 -10.35
CA VAL A 25 33.76 41.85 -10.28
C VAL A 25 34.13 42.55 -11.60
N GLU A 26 33.15 42.75 -12.49
CA GLU A 26 33.30 43.60 -13.69
C GLU A 26 32.27 44.75 -13.70
N SER A 27 32.66 45.82 -14.39
CA SER A 27 32.15 47.20 -14.39
C SER A 27 30.64 47.43 -14.68
N PRO A 28 30.06 48.55 -14.21
CA PRO A 28 28.63 48.85 -14.32
C PRO A 28 28.27 49.33 -15.73
N GLY A 29 27.69 48.46 -16.55
CA GLY A 29 27.23 48.88 -17.88
C GLY A 29 26.64 47.81 -18.79
N ARG A 30 26.73 46.52 -18.47
CA ARG A 30 26.06 45.46 -19.26
C ARG A 30 25.26 44.55 -18.34
N CYS A 31 23.94 44.57 -18.48
CA CYS A 31 23.05 43.64 -17.78
C CYS A 31 23.00 42.28 -18.50
N GLN A 32 24.16 41.74 -18.88
CA GLN A 32 24.27 40.44 -19.52
C GLN A 32 25.29 39.62 -18.74
N LEU A 33 24.83 38.54 -18.11
CA LEU A 33 25.66 37.73 -17.22
C LEU A 33 25.56 36.27 -17.62
N ASP A 34 26.72 35.68 -17.94
CA ASP A 34 26.83 34.26 -18.22
C ASP A 34 27.31 33.54 -16.95
N LEU A 35 26.47 32.65 -16.44
CA LEU A 35 26.68 31.90 -15.20
C LEU A 35 27.08 30.47 -15.56
N GLY A 36 28.22 30.02 -15.04
CA GLY A 36 28.72 28.66 -15.21
C GLY A 36 28.89 27.97 -13.86
N GLY A 37 28.39 26.73 -13.74
CA GLY A 37 28.47 25.94 -12.52
C GLY A 37 27.31 24.96 -12.37
N PRO A 38 27.44 23.93 -11.52
CA PRO A 38 26.38 22.94 -11.31
C PRO A 38 25.22 23.48 -10.47
N GLU A 39 25.41 24.56 -9.71
CA GLU A 39 24.35 25.24 -8.96
C GLU A 39 24.72 26.71 -8.73
N GLY A 40 23.72 27.55 -8.46
CA GLY A 40 23.92 28.94 -8.10
C GLY A 40 22.62 29.72 -7.99
N TYR A 41 22.75 31.05 -7.94
CA TYR A 41 21.61 31.97 -7.80
C TYR A 41 21.63 33.05 -8.87
N VAL A 42 20.45 33.48 -9.29
CA VAL A 42 20.24 34.64 -10.18
C VAL A 42 19.44 35.67 -9.41
N GLU A 43 19.99 36.87 -9.29
CA GLU A 43 19.39 38.00 -8.59
C GLU A 43 19.17 39.17 -9.54
N ALA A 44 18.11 39.95 -9.30
CA ALA A 44 17.87 41.18 -10.04
C ALA A 44 19.01 42.20 -9.78
N PRO A 45 19.40 43.03 -10.78
CA PRO A 45 20.54 43.92 -10.65
C PRO A 45 20.29 45.01 -9.58
N PRO A 46 21.35 45.48 -8.90
CA PRO A 46 21.23 46.50 -7.86
C PRO A 46 21.04 47.94 -8.37
N THR A 47 20.91 48.18 -9.69
CA THR A 47 21.05 49.53 -10.28
C THR A 47 19.76 50.35 -10.38
N SER A 48 19.81 51.58 -9.86
CA SER A 48 18.81 52.65 -10.00
C SER A 48 18.96 53.44 -11.32
N GLY A 49 18.57 52.85 -12.47
CA GLY A 49 18.60 53.51 -13.79
C GLY A 49 17.30 53.28 -14.59
N PRO A 50 17.03 54.04 -15.68
CA PRO A 50 15.81 53.86 -16.47
C PRO A 50 15.89 52.58 -17.31
N ALA A 51 14.79 51.80 -17.34
CA ALA A 51 14.58 50.58 -18.12
C ALA A 51 15.79 49.63 -18.25
N SER A 52 15.86 48.63 -17.37
CA SER A 52 16.88 47.58 -17.43
C SER A 52 16.33 46.36 -18.16
N ASP A 53 16.84 46.09 -19.37
CA ASP A 53 16.69 44.80 -20.05
C ASP A 53 17.91 43.94 -19.73
N CYS A 54 17.69 42.86 -19.00
CA CYS A 54 18.71 42.03 -18.39
C CYS A 54 18.62 40.60 -18.88
N SER A 55 19.73 40.04 -19.37
CA SER A 55 19.80 38.67 -19.87
C SER A 55 20.82 37.86 -19.07
N TYR A 56 20.34 36.84 -18.37
CA TYR A 56 21.19 35.88 -17.66
C TYR A 56 21.22 34.58 -18.44
N THR A 57 22.41 34.10 -18.83
CA THR A 57 22.55 32.79 -19.47
C THR A 57 23.18 31.83 -18.48
N VAL A 58 22.48 30.78 -18.09
CA VAL A 58 23.05 29.71 -17.27
C VAL A 58 23.49 28.58 -18.19
N THR A 59 24.77 28.20 -18.11
CA THR A 59 25.36 27.11 -18.90
C THR A 59 25.93 26.05 -17.97
N VAL A 60 25.46 24.80 -18.13
CA VAL A 60 25.97 23.62 -17.43
C VAL A 60 26.73 22.70 -18.40
N ALA A 61 27.43 21.70 -17.86
CA ALA A 61 28.15 20.72 -18.65
C ALA A 61 27.22 19.97 -19.62
N MET A 62 27.74 19.57 -20.79
CA MET A 62 26.98 18.74 -21.72
C MET A 62 26.53 17.45 -21.03
N GLY A 63 25.32 17.00 -21.36
CA GLY A 63 24.68 15.85 -20.70
C GLY A 63 23.93 16.22 -19.43
N TYR A 64 23.91 17.51 -19.06
CA TYR A 64 23.12 18.06 -17.97
C TYR A 64 22.23 19.19 -18.48
N GLY A 65 21.09 19.38 -17.84
CA GLY A 65 20.12 20.44 -18.07
C GLY A 65 20.08 21.38 -16.87
N VAL A 66 19.44 22.52 -17.03
CA VAL A 66 19.32 23.53 -15.98
C VAL A 66 17.90 23.51 -15.43
N GLU A 67 17.78 23.23 -14.15
CA GLU A 67 16.57 23.43 -13.38
C GLU A 67 16.65 24.77 -12.66
N VAL A 68 15.64 25.63 -12.82
CA VAL A 68 15.56 26.94 -12.17
C VAL A 68 14.32 26.99 -11.28
N GLN A 69 14.54 27.16 -9.98
CA GLN A 69 13.51 27.32 -8.97
C GLN A 69 13.31 28.79 -8.61
N VAL A 70 12.06 29.25 -8.62
CA VAL A 70 11.68 30.61 -8.25
C VAL A 70 11.58 30.71 -6.73
N MET A 71 12.58 31.32 -6.09
CA MET A 71 12.61 31.51 -4.64
C MET A 71 11.81 32.74 -4.21
N LYS A 72 11.86 33.80 -5.02
CA LYS A 72 11.13 35.06 -4.84
C LYS A 72 10.91 35.73 -6.20
N ALA A 73 9.70 36.18 -6.47
CA ALA A 73 9.37 36.99 -7.65
C ALA A 73 8.30 38.02 -7.27
N ASN A 74 8.64 39.30 -7.33
CA ASN A 74 7.73 40.42 -7.08
C ASN A 74 7.86 41.42 -8.23
N LEU A 75 7.18 41.11 -9.35
CA LEU A 75 7.18 41.88 -10.59
C LEU A 75 6.13 42.99 -10.51
N LEU A 76 6.43 44.18 -11.05
CA LEU A 76 5.49 45.30 -11.14
C LEU A 76 4.66 45.22 -12.44
N ASP A 77 3.51 45.90 -12.48
CA ASP A 77 2.68 45.97 -13.68
C ASP A 77 3.47 46.56 -14.87
N GLY A 78 3.72 45.72 -15.89
CA GLY A 78 4.51 46.06 -17.08
C GLY A 78 5.93 45.47 -17.12
N ASP A 79 6.38 44.80 -16.06
CA ASP A 79 7.62 44.01 -16.08
C ASP A 79 7.40 42.68 -16.81
N GLN A 80 8.37 42.25 -17.61
CA GLN A 80 8.33 40.98 -18.35
C GLN A 80 9.50 40.09 -17.95
N MET A 81 9.25 38.79 -17.85
CA MET A 81 10.29 37.83 -17.51
C MET A 81 10.07 36.53 -18.26
N THR A 82 11.06 36.13 -19.07
CA THR A 82 10.97 34.93 -19.90
C THR A 82 12.14 33.99 -19.65
N PHE A 83 11.84 32.70 -19.67
CA PHE A 83 12.82 31.62 -19.60
C PHE A 83 12.86 30.97 -20.98
N GLU A 84 14.01 30.99 -21.64
CA GLU A 84 14.20 30.48 -23.00
C GLU A 84 15.23 29.34 -22.99
N ASP A 85 14.89 28.22 -23.62
CA ASP A 85 15.86 27.14 -23.85
C ASP A 85 16.74 27.48 -25.06
N LEU A 86 18.04 27.63 -24.85
CA LEU A 86 18.97 28.02 -25.93
C LEU A 86 19.53 26.85 -26.74
N GLY A 87 19.57 25.65 -26.16
CA GLY A 87 20.13 24.47 -26.82
C GLY A 87 19.07 23.51 -27.41
N GLY A 88 17.79 23.70 -27.08
CA GLY A 88 16.68 22.79 -27.41
C GLY A 88 15.62 23.37 -28.35
N GLY A 89 16.01 23.96 -29.48
CA GLY A 89 15.06 24.42 -30.51
C GLY A 89 14.41 25.79 -30.27
N GLY A 90 14.86 26.54 -29.26
CA GLY A 90 14.52 27.96 -29.08
C GLY A 90 13.04 28.19 -28.77
N GLY A 91 12.58 27.75 -27.60
CA GLY A 91 11.22 27.98 -27.11
C GLY A 91 11.20 28.63 -25.73
N ALA A 92 10.17 29.44 -25.47
CA ALA A 92 9.90 29.94 -24.12
C ALA A 92 9.39 28.79 -23.23
N LEU A 93 10.12 28.49 -22.16
CA LEU A 93 9.79 27.47 -21.16
C LEU A 93 8.76 28.00 -20.14
N ALA A 94 8.86 29.28 -19.80
CA ALA A 94 7.95 29.99 -18.89
C ALA A 94 8.02 31.49 -19.16
N ASN A 95 6.95 32.20 -18.82
CA ASN A 95 6.84 33.66 -18.91
C ASN A 95 6.33 34.26 -17.59
N GLU A 96 6.15 35.58 -17.56
CA GLU A 96 5.71 36.32 -16.38
C GLU A 96 4.34 35.90 -15.85
N THR A 97 3.45 35.42 -16.72
CA THR A 97 2.07 35.05 -16.34
C THR A 97 1.97 33.82 -15.46
N VAL A 98 3.01 32.97 -15.42
CA VAL A 98 3.02 31.69 -14.67
C VAL A 98 4.01 31.74 -13.50
N LEU A 99 4.69 32.87 -13.28
CA LEU A 99 5.72 33.00 -12.24
C LEU A 99 5.13 33.09 -10.84
N MET A 100 5.21 31.99 -10.10
CA MET A 100 4.84 31.91 -8.68
C MET A 100 6.02 31.41 -7.86
N ARG A 101 6.08 31.78 -6.58
CA ARG A 101 7.08 31.24 -5.65
C ARG A 101 6.97 29.72 -5.60
N GLY A 102 8.08 29.02 -5.77
CA GLY A 102 8.15 27.56 -5.81
C GLY A 102 8.02 26.95 -7.21
N LEU A 103 7.74 27.74 -8.25
CA LEU A 103 7.77 27.26 -9.64
C LEU A 103 9.17 26.72 -9.98
N VAL A 104 9.21 25.58 -10.66
CA VAL A 104 10.45 24.95 -11.15
C VAL A 104 10.38 24.86 -12.67
N VAL A 105 11.35 25.48 -13.35
CA VAL A 105 11.48 25.48 -14.81
C VAL A 105 12.67 24.63 -15.19
N ARG A 106 12.49 23.60 -16.03
CA ARG A 106 13.56 22.71 -16.50
C ARG A 106 13.84 22.93 -17.98
N SER A 107 15.10 23.21 -18.33
CA SER A 107 15.54 23.22 -19.72
C SER A 107 15.75 21.80 -20.25
N ARG A 108 15.48 21.61 -21.54
CA ARG A 108 15.76 20.34 -22.25
C ARG A 108 17.21 20.29 -22.74
N SER A 109 17.92 21.42 -22.68
CA SER A 109 19.33 21.52 -23.02
C SER A 109 20.20 21.97 -21.85
N ASN A 110 21.52 21.96 -22.06
CA ASN A 110 22.52 22.46 -21.11
C ASN A 110 22.56 23.98 -20.95
N GLN A 111 21.69 24.74 -21.62
CA GLN A 111 21.65 26.19 -21.57
C GLN A 111 20.23 26.73 -21.45
N ILE A 112 20.05 27.62 -20.47
CA ILE A 112 18.81 28.39 -20.30
C ILE A 112 19.15 29.89 -20.26
N ARG A 113 18.36 30.68 -20.96
CA ARG A 113 18.41 32.14 -20.89
C ARG A 113 17.23 32.65 -20.10
N ILE A 114 17.49 33.57 -19.19
CA ILE A 114 16.50 34.23 -18.37
C ILE A 114 16.56 35.71 -18.75
N ARG A 115 15.50 36.21 -19.40
CA ARG A 115 15.37 37.63 -19.71
C ARG A 115 14.46 38.29 -18.68
N LEU A 116 14.88 39.43 -18.17
CA LEU A 116 14.12 40.27 -17.26
C LEU A 116 14.11 41.69 -17.84
N HIS A 117 12.92 42.13 -18.23
CA HIS A 117 12.68 43.50 -18.67
C HIS A 117 11.89 44.22 -17.60
N SER A 118 12.49 45.23 -16.96
CA SER A 118 11.83 45.99 -15.89
C SER A 118 12.10 47.49 -16.01
N TRP A 119 11.04 48.28 -15.85
CA TRP A 119 11.11 49.74 -15.95
C TRP A 119 11.62 50.40 -14.67
N ARG A 120 11.44 49.74 -13.51
CA ARG A 120 11.93 50.18 -12.19
C ARG A 120 12.45 48.99 -11.37
N PRO A 121 13.69 48.54 -11.60
CA PRO A 121 14.25 47.40 -10.88
C PRO A 121 14.39 47.72 -9.38
N HIS A 122 13.83 46.85 -8.53
CA HIS A 122 14.02 46.91 -7.08
C HIS A 122 15.03 45.85 -6.64
N PRO A 123 16.02 46.17 -5.78
CA PRO A 123 16.95 45.18 -5.26
C PRO A 123 16.21 44.02 -4.58
N GLY A 124 16.49 42.79 -5.01
CA GLY A 124 15.86 41.58 -4.47
C GLY A 124 14.37 41.41 -4.84
N SER A 125 13.90 42.02 -5.93
CA SER A 125 12.57 41.74 -6.51
C SER A 125 12.46 40.31 -7.05
N VAL A 126 13.55 39.78 -7.61
CA VAL A 126 13.66 38.43 -8.17
C VAL A 126 14.86 37.71 -7.57
N LEU A 127 14.64 36.51 -7.05
CA LEU A 127 15.66 35.57 -6.61
C LEU A 127 15.32 34.19 -7.19
N LEU A 128 16.22 33.66 -8.00
CA LEU A 128 16.10 32.34 -8.60
C LEU A 128 17.28 31.49 -8.14
N ARG A 129 17.04 30.21 -7.87
CA ARG A 129 18.09 29.22 -7.66
C ARG A 129 18.16 28.34 -8.89
N TYR A 130 19.33 28.12 -9.45
CA TYR A 130 19.52 27.14 -10.51
C TYR A 130 20.35 25.95 -10.01
N GLN A 131 20.07 24.77 -10.55
CA GLN A 131 20.84 23.55 -10.33
C GLN A 131 20.88 22.70 -11.61
N ALA A 132 21.98 21.97 -11.79
CA ALA A 132 22.18 21.06 -12.89
C ALA A 132 21.50 19.71 -12.59
N PHE A 133 20.81 19.16 -13.57
CA PHE A 133 20.25 17.81 -13.50
C PHE A 133 20.68 16.99 -14.70
N ALA A 134 20.84 15.68 -14.56
CA ALA A 134 21.29 14.83 -15.67
C ALA A 134 20.22 14.76 -16.77
N LEU A 135 20.61 15.07 -18.01
CA LEU A 135 19.76 14.84 -19.18
C LEU A 135 19.91 13.40 -19.65
N SER A 136 18.83 12.90 -20.23
CA SER A 136 18.74 11.54 -20.75
C SER A 136 18.37 11.56 -22.23
N CYS A 137 18.92 10.62 -22.98
CA CYS A 137 18.40 10.27 -24.29
C CYS A 137 16.95 9.77 -24.15
N VAL A 138 16.11 10.04 -25.15
CA VAL A 138 14.74 9.50 -25.20
C VAL A 138 14.82 7.97 -25.28
N PHE A 139 13.89 7.25 -24.63
CA PHE A 139 13.85 5.79 -24.74
C PHE A 139 13.69 5.40 -26.23
N PRO A 140 14.61 4.59 -26.79
CA PRO A 140 14.61 4.27 -28.20
C PRO A 140 13.35 3.49 -28.57
N ARG A 141 12.81 3.74 -29.76
CA ARG A 141 11.59 3.04 -30.20
C ARG A 141 11.90 1.56 -30.44
N ARG A 142 11.04 0.68 -29.91
CA ARG A 142 11.11 -0.75 -30.19
C ARG A 142 10.87 -1.00 -31.69
N PRO A 143 11.77 -1.69 -32.40
CA PRO A 143 11.55 -2.03 -33.81
C PRO A 143 10.37 -2.99 -33.95
N ALA A 144 9.58 -2.86 -35.01
CA ALA A 144 8.54 -3.83 -35.34
C ALA A 144 9.17 -5.22 -35.48
N HIS A 145 8.59 -6.25 -34.85
CA HIS A 145 9.12 -7.61 -34.81
C HIS A 145 10.54 -7.74 -34.22
N GLY A 146 10.89 -6.86 -33.29
CA GLY A 146 12.12 -6.95 -32.52
C GLY A 146 11.98 -6.40 -31.12
N ASP A 147 13.10 -6.35 -30.41
CA ASP A 147 13.18 -5.83 -29.05
C ASP A 147 14.42 -4.95 -28.86
N VAL A 148 14.35 -4.08 -27.86
CA VAL A 148 15.43 -3.18 -27.46
C VAL A 148 15.67 -3.26 -25.97
N SER A 149 16.92 -3.53 -25.60
CA SER A 149 17.38 -3.47 -24.20
C SER A 149 18.37 -2.32 -24.06
N VAL A 150 18.20 -1.48 -23.04
CA VAL A 150 19.07 -0.33 -22.77
C VAL A 150 19.86 -0.54 -21.48
N SER A 151 21.14 -0.16 -21.46
CA SER A 151 21.94 -0.16 -20.23
C SER A 151 21.66 1.06 -19.33
N GLY A 152 20.88 2.02 -19.83
CA GLY A 152 20.59 3.31 -19.22
C GLY A 152 20.21 4.34 -20.29
N LEU A 153 19.81 5.53 -19.88
CA LEU A 153 19.46 6.63 -20.81
C LEU A 153 20.44 7.81 -20.73
N HIS A 154 21.36 7.81 -19.77
CA HIS A 154 22.36 8.85 -19.60
C HIS A 154 23.46 8.78 -20.68
N SER A 155 24.21 9.86 -20.82
CA SER A 155 25.35 9.95 -21.74
C SER A 155 26.32 8.77 -21.58
N GLY A 156 26.68 8.12 -22.69
CA GLY A 156 27.54 6.93 -22.70
C GLY A 156 26.81 5.60 -22.60
N ALA A 157 25.51 5.59 -22.27
CA ALA A 157 24.71 4.37 -22.25
C ALA A 157 24.52 3.77 -23.66
N LYS A 158 24.21 2.47 -23.71
CA LYS A 158 24.06 1.70 -24.95
C LYS A 158 22.67 1.09 -25.06
N ALA A 159 22.07 1.21 -26.24
CA ALA A 159 20.86 0.51 -26.64
C ALA A 159 21.23 -0.66 -27.55
N PHE A 160 20.79 -1.87 -27.19
CA PHE A 160 21.02 -3.11 -27.93
C PHE A 160 19.72 -3.54 -28.59
N PHE A 161 19.75 -3.71 -29.90
CA PHE A 161 18.60 -4.10 -30.70
C PHE A 161 18.72 -5.55 -31.15
N SER A 162 17.61 -6.28 -31.09
CA SER A 162 17.51 -7.67 -31.53
C SER A 162 16.20 -7.88 -32.29
N CYS A 163 16.16 -8.87 -33.18
CA CYS A 163 14.95 -9.23 -33.92
C CYS A 163 14.38 -10.55 -33.42
N LEU A 164 13.06 -10.69 -33.54
CA LEU A 164 12.39 -11.97 -33.30
C LEU A 164 12.85 -13.02 -34.32
N PRO A 165 12.76 -14.32 -33.99
CA PRO A 165 13.08 -15.39 -34.93
C PRO A 165 12.31 -15.25 -36.26
N GLY A 166 13.03 -15.41 -37.37
CA GLY A 166 12.50 -15.21 -38.73
C GLY A 166 12.76 -13.81 -39.31
N TYR A 167 13.17 -12.84 -38.49
CA TYR A 167 13.50 -11.50 -38.94
C TYR A 167 15.01 -11.24 -38.83
N ARG A 168 15.54 -10.46 -39.76
CA ARG A 168 16.94 -10.01 -39.78
C ARG A 168 17.02 -8.52 -39.50
N LEU A 169 17.99 -8.15 -38.66
CA LEU A 169 18.23 -6.75 -38.30
C LEU A 169 18.90 -6.01 -39.47
N GLN A 170 18.26 -4.94 -39.92
CA GLN A 170 18.78 -3.99 -40.89
C GLN A 170 19.13 -2.68 -40.17
N GLY A 171 20.43 -2.40 -40.05
CA GLY A 171 20.95 -1.21 -39.37
C GLY A 171 21.97 -1.57 -38.27
N LEU A 172 22.28 -0.59 -37.42
CA LEU A 172 23.23 -0.79 -36.33
C LEU A 172 22.57 -1.57 -35.18
N ARG A 173 23.21 -2.65 -34.73
CA ARG A 173 22.78 -3.44 -33.57
C ARG A 173 22.88 -2.68 -32.25
N VAL A 174 23.82 -1.74 -32.17
CA VAL A 174 24.10 -1.00 -30.93
C VAL A 174 24.13 0.48 -31.25
N LEU A 175 23.34 1.26 -30.51
CA LEU A 175 23.39 2.72 -30.52
C LEU A 175 23.92 3.22 -29.18
N THR A 176 24.69 4.30 -29.20
CA THR A 176 25.27 4.89 -27.98
C THR A 176 24.68 6.28 -27.76
N CYS A 177 24.24 6.57 -26.53
CA CYS A 177 23.77 7.90 -26.14
C CYS A 177 24.95 8.88 -26.14
N ARG A 178 24.93 9.88 -27.02
CA ARG A 178 26.00 10.84 -27.22
C ARG A 178 25.84 12.01 -26.26
N ASN A 179 26.96 12.40 -25.65
CA ASN A 179 27.01 13.59 -24.82
C ASN A 179 26.91 14.85 -25.71
N ALA A 180 25.90 15.68 -25.47
CA ALA A 180 25.59 16.88 -26.24
C ALA A 180 24.79 17.87 -25.37
N SER A 181 24.49 19.05 -25.91
CA SER A 181 23.57 20.01 -25.27
C SER A 181 22.21 19.38 -25.00
N THR A 182 21.71 18.60 -25.97
CA THR A 182 20.55 17.72 -25.87
C THR A 182 21.02 16.29 -26.19
N PRO A 183 21.10 15.36 -25.21
CA PRO A 183 21.58 14.01 -25.47
C PRO A 183 20.76 13.28 -26.54
N TYR A 184 21.43 12.65 -27.49
CA TYR A 184 20.79 11.93 -28.60
C TYR A 184 21.50 10.61 -28.92
N TRP A 185 20.78 9.67 -29.53
CA TRP A 185 21.36 8.39 -29.95
C TRP A 185 22.27 8.55 -31.16
N SER A 186 23.39 7.82 -31.19
CA SER A 186 24.42 7.91 -32.24
C SER A 186 23.94 7.63 -33.68
N GLY A 187 22.71 7.17 -33.87
CA GLY A 187 22.12 6.85 -35.18
C GLY A 187 20.62 6.61 -35.07
N LYS A 188 20.01 6.27 -36.21
CA LYS A 188 18.60 5.90 -36.30
C LYS A 188 18.39 4.46 -35.83
N GLU A 189 17.23 4.18 -35.25
CA GLU A 189 16.83 2.83 -34.84
C GLU A 189 16.80 1.87 -36.05
N PRO A 190 17.32 0.63 -35.89
CA PRO A 190 17.31 -0.37 -36.95
C PRO A 190 15.89 -0.92 -37.19
N GLN A 191 15.72 -1.63 -38.31
CA GLN A 191 14.48 -2.32 -38.67
C GLN A 191 14.67 -3.83 -38.64
N CYS A 192 13.63 -4.59 -38.28
CA CYS A 192 13.63 -6.05 -38.38
C CYS A 192 12.76 -6.46 -39.56
N LEU A 193 13.38 -7.02 -40.60
CA LEU A 193 12.68 -7.39 -41.83
C LEU A 193 12.80 -8.90 -42.09
N ALA A 194 11.72 -9.48 -42.60
CA ALA A 194 11.67 -10.84 -43.10
C ALA A 194 12.49 -10.94 -44.40
N SER A 195 13.35 -11.95 -44.50
CA SER A 195 14.22 -12.13 -45.67
C SER A 195 13.52 -12.98 -46.75
N CYS A 196 13.49 -12.52 -47.99
CA CYS A 196 13.06 -13.31 -49.14
C CYS A 196 14.17 -14.28 -49.56
N GLY A 197 14.19 -15.45 -48.92
CA GLY A 197 15.16 -16.51 -49.18
C GLY A 197 16.47 -16.42 -48.38
N GLY A 198 17.35 -17.39 -48.63
CA GLY A 198 18.67 -17.53 -48.01
C GLY A 198 19.00 -18.96 -47.58
N VAL A 199 20.24 -19.17 -47.13
CA VAL A 199 20.69 -20.46 -46.59
C VAL A 199 20.82 -20.36 -45.07
N ILE A 200 20.21 -21.31 -44.37
CA ILE A 200 20.29 -21.46 -42.92
C ILE A 200 21.04 -22.76 -42.65
N SER A 201 22.34 -22.63 -42.45
CA SER A 201 23.22 -23.75 -42.12
C SER A 201 23.23 -24.03 -40.62
N ASN A 202 23.43 -25.30 -40.27
CA ASN A 202 23.42 -25.76 -38.88
C ASN A 202 22.12 -25.38 -38.14
N ALA A 203 21.00 -25.53 -38.85
CA ALA A 203 19.66 -25.16 -38.39
C ALA A 203 19.26 -26.05 -37.21
N THR A 204 19.18 -25.50 -36.00
CA THR A 204 18.80 -26.23 -34.78
C THR A 204 17.36 -25.95 -34.38
N VAL A 205 17.01 -24.70 -34.11
CA VAL A 205 15.64 -24.25 -33.89
C VAL A 205 15.51 -22.85 -34.47
N GLY A 206 14.42 -22.58 -35.17
CA GLY A 206 14.15 -21.24 -35.66
C GLY A 206 12.82 -21.11 -36.35
N ARG A 207 12.66 -20.01 -37.09
CA ARG A 207 11.42 -19.64 -37.76
C ARG A 207 11.75 -19.02 -39.11
N ILE A 208 10.91 -19.27 -40.10
CA ILE A 208 10.91 -18.63 -41.41
C ILE A 208 9.56 -17.95 -41.57
N VAL A 209 9.60 -16.71 -42.04
CA VAL A 209 8.40 -15.94 -42.39
C VAL A 209 8.54 -15.38 -43.79
N SER A 210 7.42 -15.26 -44.48
CA SER A 210 7.36 -14.55 -45.75
C SER A 210 7.65 -13.05 -45.57
N PRO A 211 8.17 -12.36 -46.59
CA PRO A 211 8.28 -10.91 -46.61
C PRO A 211 6.96 -10.24 -46.24
N GLY A 212 6.99 -9.20 -45.40
CA GLY A 212 5.80 -8.46 -44.99
C GLY A 212 5.01 -9.05 -43.81
N PHE A 213 5.16 -10.34 -43.49
CA PHE A 213 4.40 -11.00 -42.41
C PHE A 213 4.54 -10.25 -41.06
N PRO A 214 3.45 -10.03 -40.29
CA PRO A 214 2.07 -10.52 -40.47
C PRO A 214 1.21 -9.63 -41.39
N SER A 215 1.76 -8.55 -41.92
CA SER A 215 1.13 -7.77 -42.98
C SER A 215 1.23 -8.51 -44.32
N ASN A 216 0.58 -7.96 -45.34
CA ASN A 216 0.57 -8.59 -46.65
C ASN A 216 1.96 -8.60 -47.31
N TYR A 217 2.30 -9.70 -47.98
CA TYR A 217 3.48 -9.74 -48.86
C TYR A 217 3.26 -8.92 -50.13
N SER A 218 4.31 -8.67 -50.91
CA SER A 218 4.24 -7.98 -52.19
C SER A 218 4.03 -8.95 -53.36
N ASP A 219 3.47 -8.46 -54.46
CA ASP A 219 3.36 -9.21 -55.72
C ASP A 219 4.76 -9.51 -56.32
N ASN A 220 4.81 -10.50 -57.21
CA ASN A 220 5.97 -10.94 -58.02
C ASN A 220 7.21 -11.35 -57.21
N LEU A 221 7.01 -12.02 -56.08
CA LEU A 221 8.08 -12.57 -55.25
C LEU A 221 8.47 -13.97 -55.72
N THR A 222 9.76 -14.26 -55.62
CA THR A 222 10.30 -15.61 -55.77
C THR A 222 11.36 -15.79 -54.71
N CYS A 223 11.00 -16.45 -53.62
CA CYS A 223 11.84 -16.60 -52.44
C CYS A 223 12.21 -18.07 -52.24
N HIS A 224 13.50 -18.35 -52.00
CA HIS A 224 14.01 -19.70 -51.76
C HIS A 224 14.79 -19.79 -50.46
N TRP A 225 14.37 -20.64 -49.53
CA TRP A 225 15.08 -20.91 -48.29
C TRP A 225 15.61 -22.34 -48.26
N LEU A 226 16.90 -22.48 -48.02
CA LEU A 226 17.54 -23.78 -47.80
C LEU A 226 17.85 -23.96 -46.33
N LEU A 227 17.22 -24.94 -45.69
CA LEU A 227 17.50 -25.38 -44.33
C LEU A 227 18.46 -26.56 -44.37
N GLU A 228 19.55 -26.48 -43.61
CA GLU A 228 20.51 -27.58 -43.45
C GLU A 228 20.72 -27.88 -41.96
N ALA A 229 20.27 -29.06 -41.53
CA ALA A 229 20.43 -29.52 -40.17
C ALA A 229 21.90 -29.86 -39.84
N PRO A 230 22.26 -29.88 -38.56
CA PRO A 230 23.49 -30.50 -38.10
C PRO A 230 23.61 -31.96 -38.59
N ARG A 231 24.83 -32.46 -38.74
CA ARG A 231 25.06 -33.85 -39.18
C ARG A 231 24.34 -34.84 -38.25
N GLY A 232 23.68 -35.83 -38.84
CA GLY A 232 22.95 -36.87 -38.10
C GLY A 232 21.59 -36.43 -37.54
N HIS A 233 21.12 -35.21 -37.87
CA HIS A 233 19.80 -34.72 -37.47
C HIS A 233 18.83 -34.71 -38.65
N ARG A 234 17.54 -34.84 -38.34
CA ARG A 234 16.41 -34.63 -39.26
C ARG A 234 15.73 -33.30 -38.93
N LEU A 235 14.96 -32.76 -39.88
CA LEU A 235 14.19 -31.53 -39.69
C LEU A 235 12.71 -31.84 -39.50
N HIS A 236 12.08 -31.15 -38.56
CA HIS A 236 10.63 -31.05 -38.43
C HIS A 236 10.22 -29.61 -38.70
N LEU A 237 9.17 -29.42 -39.50
CA LEU A 237 8.55 -28.13 -39.75
C LEU A 237 7.16 -28.10 -39.14
N HIS A 238 6.84 -27.06 -38.39
CA HIS A 238 5.49 -26.81 -37.89
C HIS A 238 4.92 -25.55 -38.54
N PHE A 239 3.72 -25.65 -39.10
CA PHE A 239 3.02 -24.53 -39.71
C PHE A 239 2.33 -23.67 -38.65
N GLU A 240 2.77 -22.43 -38.47
CA GLU A 240 2.08 -21.50 -37.58
C GLU A 240 0.94 -20.76 -38.29
N LYS A 241 1.15 -20.46 -39.59
CA LYS A 241 0.16 -19.86 -40.49
C LYS A 241 0.59 -20.03 -41.95
N VAL A 242 -0.35 -20.30 -42.83
CA VAL A 242 -0.21 -20.14 -44.27
C VAL A 242 -1.48 -19.49 -44.78
N ALA A 243 -1.35 -18.31 -45.38
CA ALA A 243 -2.43 -17.56 -45.99
C ALA A 243 -1.87 -16.89 -47.25
N LEU A 244 -2.12 -17.54 -48.38
CA LEU A 244 -1.73 -17.07 -49.71
C LEU A 244 -2.98 -16.53 -50.42
N ALA A 245 -2.82 -15.75 -51.48
CA ALA A 245 -3.92 -15.35 -52.33
C ALA A 245 -4.49 -16.59 -53.04
N GLU A 246 -5.81 -16.63 -53.27
CA GLU A 246 -6.48 -17.81 -53.83
C GLU A 246 -6.12 -18.08 -55.30
N ASP A 247 -5.56 -17.08 -55.99
CA ASP A 247 -5.13 -17.15 -57.39
C ASP A 247 -3.59 -17.24 -57.46
N ASP A 248 -3.08 -18.38 -57.93
CA ASP A 248 -1.70 -18.62 -58.38
C ASP A 248 -0.50 -18.35 -57.43
N ASP A 249 -0.73 -18.04 -56.14
CA ASP A 249 0.33 -17.96 -55.14
C ASP A 249 0.65 -19.33 -54.53
N ARG A 250 1.93 -19.70 -54.49
CA ARG A 250 2.35 -21.06 -54.14
C ARG A 250 3.44 -21.11 -53.07
N LEU A 251 3.25 -22.00 -52.11
CA LEU A 251 4.28 -22.43 -51.16
C LEU A 251 4.59 -23.91 -51.38
N LEU A 252 5.83 -24.19 -51.76
CA LEU A 252 6.34 -25.53 -52.05
C LEU A 252 7.49 -25.87 -51.10
N ILE A 253 7.42 -27.05 -50.48
CA ILE A 253 8.45 -27.55 -49.56
C ILE A 253 8.94 -28.90 -50.05
N ARG A 254 10.25 -29.05 -50.25
CA ARG A 254 10.89 -30.26 -50.78
C ARG A 254 11.83 -30.90 -49.77
N ASN A 255 11.90 -32.23 -49.81
CA ASN A 255 12.75 -33.06 -48.96
C ASN A 255 14.18 -33.17 -49.50
N GLY A 256 14.98 -32.12 -49.33
CA GLY A 256 16.38 -32.09 -49.70
C GLY A 256 16.85 -30.69 -50.10
N ASN A 257 18.03 -30.62 -50.71
CA ASN A 257 18.67 -29.36 -51.12
C ASN A 257 18.57 -29.06 -52.63
N SER A 258 17.83 -29.88 -53.39
CA SER A 258 17.70 -29.75 -54.84
C SER A 258 16.27 -29.48 -55.26
N ALA A 259 16.09 -28.65 -56.29
CA ALA A 259 14.79 -28.41 -56.92
C ALA A 259 14.18 -29.67 -57.56
N ALA A 260 14.95 -30.74 -57.76
CA ALA A 260 14.46 -32.03 -58.23
C ALA A 260 13.99 -32.96 -57.09
N ALA A 261 14.20 -32.58 -55.82
CA ALA A 261 13.80 -33.40 -54.68
C ALA A 261 12.28 -33.50 -54.56
N ALA A 262 11.80 -34.59 -53.96
CA ALA A 262 10.37 -34.85 -53.78
C ALA A 262 9.70 -33.75 -52.94
N ALA A 263 8.51 -33.32 -53.36
CA ALA A 263 7.70 -32.37 -52.59
C ALA A 263 7.10 -33.07 -51.36
N LEU A 264 7.28 -32.48 -50.18
CA LEU A 264 6.61 -32.87 -48.94
C LEU A 264 5.30 -32.12 -48.75
N TYR A 265 5.24 -30.88 -49.24
CA TYR A 265 4.06 -30.05 -49.18
C TYR A 265 4.01 -29.14 -50.39
N ASP A 266 2.82 -29.00 -50.96
CA ASP A 266 2.53 -28.16 -52.10
C ASP A 266 1.14 -27.55 -51.91
N SER A 267 1.07 -26.23 -51.71
CA SER A 267 -0.20 -25.54 -51.45
C SER A 267 -1.23 -25.69 -52.56
N TYR A 268 -0.83 -26.07 -53.77
CA TYR A 268 -1.77 -26.34 -54.87
C TYR A 268 -2.41 -27.73 -54.81
N GLN A 269 -1.75 -28.68 -54.15
CA GLN A 269 -2.22 -30.06 -54.09
C GLN A 269 -2.94 -30.36 -52.78
N VAL A 270 -2.71 -29.53 -51.75
CA VAL A 270 -3.20 -29.77 -50.39
C VAL A 270 -3.96 -28.55 -49.89
N GLU A 271 -5.26 -28.74 -49.63
CA GLU A 271 -6.17 -27.68 -49.16
C GLU A 271 -6.00 -27.37 -47.66
N TYR A 272 -5.63 -28.37 -46.85
CA TYR A 272 -5.49 -28.23 -45.40
C TYR A 272 -4.04 -28.38 -44.93
N LEU A 273 -3.63 -27.55 -43.97
CA LEU A 273 -2.30 -27.67 -43.36
C LEU A 273 -2.24 -28.92 -42.48
N PRO A 274 -1.16 -29.72 -42.55
CA PRO A 274 -0.98 -30.86 -41.67
C PRO A 274 -0.70 -30.36 -40.24
N ASN A 275 -1.59 -30.70 -39.30
CA ASN A 275 -1.50 -30.27 -37.89
C ASN A 275 -0.18 -30.72 -37.23
N GLU A 276 0.26 -31.94 -37.55
CA GLU A 276 1.50 -32.57 -37.06
C GLU A 276 2.77 -31.92 -37.66
N GLY A 277 2.62 -31.07 -38.68
CA GLY A 277 3.72 -30.51 -39.43
C GLY A 277 4.29 -31.45 -40.50
N LEU A 278 5.54 -31.22 -40.91
CA LEU A 278 6.24 -32.00 -41.92
C LEU A 278 7.54 -32.56 -41.34
N LEU A 279 7.77 -33.85 -41.54
CA LEU A 279 9.01 -34.52 -41.18
C LEU A 279 9.90 -34.74 -42.40
N ALA A 280 11.11 -34.19 -42.36
CA ALA A 280 12.12 -34.44 -43.37
C ALA A 280 12.72 -35.83 -43.18
N SER A 281 12.76 -36.63 -44.25
CA SER A 281 13.55 -37.87 -44.25
C SER A 281 15.04 -37.61 -44.50
N SER A 282 15.40 -36.41 -44.95
CA SER A 282 16.78 -35.95 -45.14
C SER A 282 17.18 -34.89 -44.10
N GLY A 283 18.46 -34.54 -44.06
CA GLY A 283 18.98 -33.47 -43.21
C GLY A 283 18.78 -32.06 -43.78
N SER A 284 18.05 -31.90 -44.89
CA SER A 284 17.84 -30.61 -45.53
C SER A 284 16.44 -30.44 -46.10
N LEU A 285 15.96 -29.19 -46.15
CA LEU A 285 14.67 -28.83 -46.72
C LEU A 285 14.83 -27.59 -47.60
N LEU A 286 14.18 -27.60 -48.76
CA LEU A 286 14.11 -26.45 -49.67
C LEU A 286 12.68 -25.93 -49.69
N LEU A 287 12.49 -24.71 -49.21
CA LEU A 287 11.22 -24.00 -49.22
C LEU A 287 11.24 -22.96 -50.35
N GLU A 288 10.16 -22.89 -51.11
CA GLU A 288 9.99 -21.99 -52.24
C GLU A 288 8.62 -21.31 -52.15
N MET A 289 8.61 -19.98 -52.16
CA MET A 289 7.40 -19.18 -52.26
C MET A 289 7.44 -18.38 -53.55
N THR A 290 6.39 -18.51 -54.35
CA THR A 290 6.19 -17.74 -55.58
C THR A 290 4.88 -16.98 -55.50
N THR A 291 4.90 -15.70 -55.85
CA THR A 291 3.68 -14.88 -55.95
C THR A 291 3.49 -14.29 -57.33
N ASP A 292 2.24 -14.08 -57.70
CA ASP A 292 1.82 -13.60 -59.02
C ASP A 292 1.88 -12.06 -59.13
N ALA A 293 1.25 -11.47 -60.16
CA ALA A 293 1.26 -10.02 -60.37
C ALA A 293 0.15 -9.26 -59.62
N SER A 294 -0.80 -9.97 -59.00
CA SER A 294 -1.94 -9.36 -58.34
C SER A 294 -2.56 -10.28 -57.30
N GLY A 295 -2.50 -9.85 -56.06
CA GLY A 295 -3.15 -10.59 -54.99
C GLY A 295 -2.17 -10.71 -53.86
N THR A 296 -2.55 -10.19 -52.70
CA THR A 296 -1.68 -10.26 -51.54
C THR A 296 -2.47 -10.74 -50.35
N SER A 297 -1.83 -11.58 -49.55
CA SER A 297 -2.36 -12.08 -48.29
C SER A 297 -1.27 -11.98 -47.23
N THR A 298 -1.58 -12.36 -45.99
CA THR A 298 -0.65 -12.21 -44.86
C THR A 298 0.61 -13.07 -44.98
N GLY A 299 0.61 -14.07 -45.88
CA GLY A 299 1.76 -14.92 -46.19
C GLY A 299 1.87 -16.13 -45.28
N PHE A 300 3.10 -16.59 -45.03
CA PHE A 300 3.35 -17.79 -44.25
C PHE A 300 4.34 -17.58 -43.11
N ALA A 301 4.18 -18.40 -42.07
CA ALA A 301 5.07 -18.54 -40.96
C ALA A 301 5.25 -20.02 -40.62
N VAL A 302 6.49 -20.48 -40.66
CA VAL A 302 6.85 -21.87 -40.37
C VAL A 302 7.96 -21.89 -39.34
N ARG A 303 7.76 -22.69 -38.29
CA ARG A 303 8.79 -23.01 -37.30
C ARG A 303 9.54 -24.25 -37.75
N TYR A 304 10.85 -24.29 -37.53
CA TYR A 304 11.66 -25.47 -37.80
C TYR A 304 12.47 -25.89 -36.58
N GLN A 305 12.72 -27.19 -36.50
CA GLN A 305 13.60 -27.79 -35.52
C GLN A 305 14.40 -28.93 -36.14
N ALA A 306 15.66 -29.05 -35.75
CA ALA A 306 16.46 -30.24 -35.95
C ALA A 306 16.48 -31.12 -34.70
N PHE A 307 16.34 -32.43 -34.90
CA PHE A 307 16.37 -33.42 -33.85
C PHE A 307 17.24 -34.61 -34.26
N ALA A 308 17.94 -35.19 -33.30
CA ALA A 308 18.89 -36.27 -33.54
C ALA A 308 18.16 -37.58 -33.87
N ALA A 309 18.83 -38.47 -34.61
CA ALA A 309 18.35 -39.85 -34.76
C ALA A 309 18.15 -40.52 -33.38
N GLY A 310 17.10 -41.34 -33.24
CA GLY A 310 16.78 -42.00 -31.97
C GLY A 310 15.93 -41.19 -30.99
N HIS A 311 15.49 -39.98 -31.36
CA HIS A 311 14.63 -39.11 -30.54
C HIS A 311 13.43 -38.62 -31.35
N CYS A 312 12.35 -38.28 -30.65
CA CYS A 312 11.22 -37.55 -31.23
C CYS A 312 11.56 -36.06 -31.37
N TYR A 313 10.85 -35.36 -32.26
CA TYR A 313 10.98 -33.90 -32.37
C TYR A 313 10.33 -33.23 -31.15
N GLN A 314 10.74 -32.00 -30.81
CA GLN A 314 10.12 -31.27 -29.70
C GLN A 314 8.71 -30.83 -30.11
N PRO A 315 7.67 -31.23 -29.37
CA PRO A 315 6.30 -30.84 -29.67
C PRO A 315 6.13 -29.32 -29.59
N PHE A 316 5.17 -28.79 -30.34
CA PHE A 316 4.83 -27.38 -30.31
C PHE A 316 3.33 -27.20 -30.21
N VAL A 317 2.91 -26.44 -29.19
CA VAL A 317 1.54 -25.99 -29.01
C VAL A 317 1.48 -24.47 -29.12
N LYS A 318 0.80 -23.96 -30.15
CA LYS A 318 0.58 -22.52 -30.33
C LYS A 318 -0.33 -22.02 -29.21
N TYR A 319 0.05 -20.95 -28.53
CA TYR A 319 -0.69 -20.39 -27.39
C TYR A 319 -0.92 -21.36 -26.21
N GLY A 320 -0.08 -22.38 -26.09
CA GLY A 320 -0.05 -23.28 -24.94
C GLY A 320 1.31 -23.32 -24.26
N ASN A 321 1.38 -24.15 -23.23
CA ASN A 321 2.57 -24.55 -22.50
C ASN A 321 2.64 -26.08 -22.55
N LEU A 322 3.86 -26.62 -22.39
CA LEU A 322 4.10 -28.05 -22.35
C LEU A 322 5.05 -28.40 -21.20
N THR A 323 4.86 -29.59 -20.64
CA THR A 323 5.71 -30.19 -19.61
C THR A 323 6.10 -31.58 -20.06
N SER A 324 7.39 -31.93 -19.97
CA SER A 324 7.93 -33.22 -20.42
C SER A 324 8.56 -33.98 -19.27
N SER A 325 8.43 -35.31 -19.28
CA SER A 325 9.16 -36.20 -18.38
C SER A 325 10.66 -36.27 -18.69
N ASP A 326 11.05 -36.02 -19.94
CA ASP A 326 12.44 -36.04 -20.42
C ASP A 326 12.69 -34.88 -21.40
N ALA A 327 13.64 -34.00 -21.07
CA ALA A 327 14.00 -32.84 -21.88
C ALA A 327 14.76 -33.21 -23.19
N THR A 328 15.19 -34.46 -23.33
CA THR A 328 15.86 -34.97 -24.54
C THR A 328 14.90 -35.57 -25.55
N TRP A 329 13.62 -35.77 -25.20
CA TRP A 329 12.60 -36.35 -26.07
C TRP A 329 12.97 -37.76 -26.58
N ALA A 330 13.66 -38.54 -25.75
CA ALA A 330 13.98 -39.92 -26.03
C ALA A 330 12.72 -40.82 -26.05
N VAL A 331 12.85 -42.02 -26.59
CA VAL A 331 11.76 -43.01 -26.60
C VAL A 331 11.31 -43.31 -25.17
N GLY A 332 10.00 -43.26 -24.92
CA GLY A 332 9.37 -43.31 -23.60
C GLY A 332 9.16 -41.95 -22.93
N ALA A 333 9.57 -40.85 -23.56
CA ALA A 333 9.26 -39.51 -23.07
C ALA A 333 7.75 -39.22 -23.18
N VAL A 334 7.16 -38.70 -22.11
CA VAL A 334 5.75 -38.31 -22.04
C VAL A 334 5.66 -36.80 -21.92
N VAL A 335 4.78 -36.19 -22.70
CA VAL A 335 4.58 -34.73 -22.77
C VAL A 335 3.13 -34.41 -22.48
N GLU A 336 2.90 -33.49 -21.55
CA GLU A 336 1.59 -32.99 -21.16
C GLU A 336 1.44 -31.53 -21.61
N PHE A 337 0.26 -31.17 -22.11
CA PHE A 337 -0.03 -29.85 -22.66
C PHE A 337 -1.11 -29.12 -21.87
N ALA A 338 -0.95 -27.80 -21.76
CA ALA A 338 -1.96 -26.91 -21.19
C ALA A 338 -2.08 -25.64 -22.04
N CYS A 339 -3.30 -25.17 -22.31
CA CYS A 339 -3.51 -23.92 -23.02
C CYS A 339 -3.22 -22.71 -22.11
N ARG A 340 -2.78 -21.59 -22.70
CA ARG A 340 -2.63 -20.34 -21.95
C ARG A 340 -4.00 -19.77 -21.58
N PRO A 341 -4.09 -18.91 -20.55
CA PRO A 341 -5.35 -18.27 -20.18
C PRO A 341 -6.06 -17.60 -21.37
N GLY A 342 -7.36 -17.86 -21.51
CA GLY A 342 -8.18 -17.40 -22.64
C GLY A 342 -8.16 -18.27 -23.89
N TYR A 343 -7.34 -19.31 -23.93
CA TYR A 343 -7.33 -20.31 -24.99
C TYR A 343 -7.89 -21.65 -24.51
N THR A 344 -8.62 -22.33 -25.38
CA THR A 344 -9.25 -23.64 -25.12
C THR A 344 -8.71 -24.70 -26.06
N LEU A 345 -8.76 -25.96 -25.64
CA LEU A 345 -8.27 -27.11 -26.41
C LEU A 345 -9.38 -27.63 -27.33
N GLU A 346 -9.14 -27.62 -28.64
CA GLU A 346 -10.14 -28.01 -29.66
C GLU A 346 -9.83 -29.37 -30.32
N GLN A 347 -8.55 -29.73 -30.46
CA GLN A 347 -8.08 -30.91 -31.20
C GLN A 347 -6.82 -31.46 -30.56
N GLY A 348 -6.50 -32.74 -30.79
CA GLY A 348 -5.28 -33.43 -30.33
C GLY A 348 -5.36 -33.94 -28.89
N SER A 349 -4.26 -34.52 -28.42
CA SER A 349 -4.20 -35.14 -27.09
C SER A 349 -3.57 -34.21 -26.06
N ILE A 350 -4.11 -34.18 -24.84
CA ILE A 350 -3.48 -33.48 -23.72
C ILE A 350 -2.17 -34.15 -23.28
N THR A 351 -1.95 -35.41 -23.67
CA THR A 351 -0.75 -36.17 -23.30
C THR A 351 -0.30 -37.05 -24.46
N ILE A 352 0.97 -36.95 -24.84
CA ILE A 352 1.57 -37.78 -25.91
C ILE A 352 2.83 -38.48 -25.41
N GLU A 353 3.17 -39.61 -26.03
CA GLU A 353 4.34 -40.43 -25.71
C GLU A 353 5.20 -40.67 -26.96
N CYS A 354 6.52 -40.56 -26.81
CA CYS A 354 7.48 -40.89 -27.86
C CYS A 354 7.65 -42.40 -27.95
N VAL A 355 7.14 -43.02 -29.00
CA VAL A 355 7.12 -44.46 -29.20
C VAL A 355 8.03 -44.89 -30.35
N ASP A 356 8.23 -46.20 -30.50
CA ASP A 356 9.02 -46.85 -31.55
C ASP A 356 10.54 -46.61 -31.44
N ALA A 357 11.28 -47.64 -30.99
CA ALA A 357 12.73 -47.58 -30.86
C ALA A 357 13.49 -47.59 -32.20
N ALA A 358 12.88 -48.08 -33.28
CA ALA A 358 13.51 -48.15 -34.60
C ALA A 358 13.30 -46.86 -35.41
N ASN A 359 12.12 -46.26 -35.30
CA ASN A 359 11.82 -44.94 -35.87
C ASN A 359 10.97 -44.11 -34.89
N PRO A 360 11.63 -43.39 -33.96
CA PRO A 360 10.93 -42.63 -32.93
C PRO A 360 9.95 -41.61 -33.49
N GLN A 361 8.71 -41.69 -33.01
CA GLN A 361 7.58 -40.84 -33.40
C GLN A 361 6.59 -40.68 -32.24
N TRP A 362 5.82 -39.61 -32.23
CA TRP A 362 4.75 -39.42 -31.25
C TRP A 362 3.58 -40.36 -31.56
N ASN A 363 2.97 -40.94 -30.53
CA ASN A 363 1.84 -41.86 -30.66
C ASN A 363 0.52 -41.17 -31.07
N GLU A 364 0.37 -39.90 -30.68
CA GLU A 364 -0.79 -39.04 -30.93
C GLU A 364 -0.32 -37.63 -31.31
N THR A 365 -1.24 -36.81 -31.81
CA THR A 365 -0.96 -35.46 -32.31
C THR A 365 -1.06 -34.41 -31.21
N GLU A 366 -0.24 -33.36 -31.31
CA GLU A 366 -0.25 -32.24 -30.38
C GLU A 366 -1.59 -31.49 -30.39
N PRO A 367 -2.00 -30.91 -29.26
CA PRO A 367 -3.27 -30.23 -29.20
C PRO A 367 -3.23 -28.82 -29.80
N ALA A 368 -4.37 -28.39 -30.32
CA ALA A 368 -4.56 -27.04 -30.85
C ALA A 368 -5.29 -26.15 -29.84
N CYS A 369 -4.59 -25.14 -29.30
CA CYS A 369 -5.18 -24.13 -28.42
C CYS A 369 -5.71 -22.95 -29.25
N ARG A 370 -7.00 -22.64 -29.13
CA ARG A 370 -7.65 -21.53 -29.86
C ARG A 370 -8.54 -20.69 -28.94
N ALA A 371 -8.63 -19.40 -29.28
CA ALA A 371 -9.61 -18.50 -28.70
C ALA A 371 -10.96 -18.77 -29.40
N VAL A 372 -11.87 -19.42 -28.68
CA VAL A 372 -13.14 -19.89 -29.22
C VAL A 372 -14.25 -18.85 -29.05
N CYS A 373 -15.22 -18.91 -29.94
CA CYS A 373 -16.44 -18.12 -29.85
C CYS A 373 -17.36 -18.76 -28.82
N SER A 374 -17.52 -18.10 -27.67
CA SER A 374 -18.31 -18.53 -26.51
C SER A 374 -17.62 -19.48 -25.53
N GLY A 375 -18.08 -19.47 -24.28
CA GLY A 375 -17.58 -20.35 -23.23
C GLY A 375 -18.08 -19.94 -21.85
N GLU A 376 -17.81 -20.77 -20.84
CA GLU A 376 -18.15 -20.49 -19.46
C GLU A 376 -16.95 -20.79 -18.56
N THR A 377 -16.69 -19.92 -17.59
CA THR A 377 -15.57 -20.08 -16.65
C THR A 377 -15.98 -19.72 -15.23
N SER A 378 -15.47 -20.51 -14.29
CA SER A 378 -15.68 -20.34 -12.84
C SER A 378 -14.36 -20.02 -12.09
N GLU A 379 -13.35 -19.54 -12.82
CA GLU A 379 -12.05 -19.20 -12.25
C GLU A 379 -12.10 -17.88 -11.47
N SER A 380 -11.25 -17.73 -10.44
CA SER A 380 -11.14 -16.47 -9.69
C SER A 380 -10.48 -15.34 -10.49
N ALA A 381 -9.72 -15.67 -11.52
CA ALA A 381 -9.17 -14.72 -12.47
C ALA A 381 -8.86 -15.42 -13.78
N GLY A 382 -9.01 -14.72 -14.90
CA GLY A 382 -8.77 -15.28 -16.20
C GLY A 382 -8.81 -14.24 -17.31
N VAL A 383 -8.91 -14.73 -18.55
CA VAL A 383 -8.88 -13.89 -19.75
C VAL A 383 -9.97 -14.34 -20.71
N VAL A 384 -10.74 -13.38 -21.22
CA VAL A 384 -11.65 -13.57 -22.35
C VAL A 384 -11.06 -12.89 -23.56
N LEU A 385 -10.91 -13.64 -24.64
CA LEU A 385 -10.31 -13.20 -25.89
C LEU A 385 -11.38 -13.14 -26.99
N SER A 386 -11.24 -12.21 -27.93
CA SER A 386 -12.05 -12.28 -29.14
C SER A 386 -11.77 -13.59 -29.91
N PRO A 387 -12.73 -14.11 -30.68
CA PRO A 387 -12.54 -15.33 -31.45
C PRO A 387 -11.31 -15.22 -32.36
N ASN A 388 -10.53 -16.30 -32.45
CA ASN A 388 -9.28 -16.37 -33.20
C ASN A 388 -8.15 -15.44 -32.71
N TRP A 389 -8.29 -14.71 -31.60
CA TRP A 389 -7.25 -13.78 -31.13
C TRP A 389 -5.86 -14.44 -31.02
N PRO A 390 -4.78 -13.77 -31.46
CA PRO A 390 -4.65 -12.41 -32.01
C PRO A 390 -4.90 -12.31 -33.52
N GLU A 391 -5.30 -13.38 -34.19
CA GLU A 391 -5.84 -13.28 -35.53
C GLU A 391 -7.21 -12.55 -35.53
N ALA A 392 -7.62 -12.05 -36.70
CA ALA A 392 -8.90 -11.37 -36.84
C ALA A 392 -10.05 -12.36 -36.64
N TYR A 393 -11.12 -11.90 -35.97
CA TYR A 393 -12.37 -12.63 -35.84
C TYR A 393 -13.14 -12.69 -37.17
N ASP A 394 -14.05 -13.65 -37.30
CA ASP A 394 -14.83 -13.81 -38.52
C ASP A 394 -16.05 -12.87 -38.56
N ARG A 395 -16.58 -12.63 -39.76
CA ARG A 395 -17.78 -11.80 -39.99
C ARG A 395 -19.06 -12.53 -39.55
N GLY A 396 -20.03 -11.79 -39.01
CA GLY A 396 -21.34 -12.34 -38.66
C GLY A 396 -21.35 -13.30 -37.46
N GLN A 397 -20.40 -13.17 -36.54
CA GLN A 397 -20.31 -13.98 -35.32
C GLN A 397 -21.18 -13.38 -34.20
N ASP A 398 -21.76 -14.25 -33.38
CA ASP A 398 -22.46 -13.91 -32.13
C ASP A 398 -21.94 -14.84 -31.03
N CYS A 399 -21.05 -14.32 -30.19
CA CYS A 399 -20.30 -15.08 -29.19
C CYS A 399 -20.66 -14.62 -27.78
N ILE A 400 -20.82 -15.57 -26.85
CA ILE A 400 -21.27 -15.30 -25.48
C ILE A 400 -20.35 -15.99 -24.48
N TRP A 401 -19.75 -15.23 -23.56
CA TRP A 401 -18.96 -15.76 -22.46
C TRP A 401 -19.64 -15.50 -21.11
N GLY A 402 -19.81 -16.54 -20.32
CA GLY A 402 -20.26 -16.48 -18.93
C GLY A 402 -19.08 -16.58 -17.96
N ILE A 403 -19.01 -15.68 -16.99
CA ILE A 403 -18.00 -15.67 -15.93
C ILE A 403 -18.73 -15.73 -14.59
N HIS A 404 -18.43 -16.76 -13.80
CA HIS A 404 -18.95 -16.95 -12.45
C HIS A 404 -17.78 -16.91 -11.45
N VAL A 405 -17.91 -16.15 -10.37
CA VAL A 405 -16.97 -16.19 -9.24
C VAL A 405 -17.72 -16.53 -7.96
N ASP A 406 -17.00 -16.66 -6.84
CA ASP A 406 -17.63 -16.90 -5.54
C ASP A 406 -18.76 -15.89 -5.24
N GLU A 407 -19.89 -16.39 -4.75
CA GLU A 407 -21.15 -15.64 -4.49
C GLU A 407 -20.96 -14.35 -3.66
N ASP A 408 -19.99 -14.32 -2.75
CA ASP A 408 -19.69 -13.16 -1.88
C ASP A 408 -18.74 -12.15 -2.52
N LYS A 409 -18.35 -12.35 -3.79
CA LYS A 409 -17.45 -11.50 -4.56
C LYS A 409 -18.19 -10.78 -5.68
N ARG A 410 -17.46 -9.92 -6.37
CA ARG A 410 -17.85 -9.31 -7.64
C ARG A 410 -16.68 -9.42 -8.61
N ILE A 411 -16.93 -9.11 -9.88
CA ILE A 411 -15.94 -9.23 -10.94
C ILE A 411 -15.48 -7.84 -11.38
N MET A 412 -14.16 -7.63 -11.40
CA MET A 412 -13.55 -6.52 -12.12
C MET A 412 -13.15 -7.00 -13.51
N LEU A 413 -13.66 -6.33 -14.54
CA LEU A 413 -13.31 -6.57 -15.94
C LEU A 413 -12.36 -5.46 -16.40
N GLU A 414 -11.13 -5.82 -16.75
CA GLU A 414 -10.13 -4.93 -17.32
C GLU A 414 -10.02 -5.18 -18.83
N VAL A 415 -10.59 -4.27 -19.61
CA VAL A 415 -10.49 -4.28 -21.07
C VAL A 415 -9.14 -3.67 -21.45
N GLN A 416 -8.17 -4.52 -21.72
CA GLN A 416 -6.80 -4.08 -22.01
C GLN A 416 -6.65 -3.66 -23.48
N VAL A 417 -7.27 -4.41 -24.38
CA VAL A 417 -7.31 -4.12 -25.82
C VAL A 417 -8.76 -4.10 -26.26
N LEU A 418 -9.15 -3.03 -26.97
CA LEU A 418 -10.40 -2.97 -27.71
C LEU A 418 -10.14 -2.29 -29.05
N ASN A 419 -10.09 -3.09 -30.11
CA ASN A 419 -9.88 -2.64 -31.48
C ASN A 419 -10.75 -3.49 -32.42
N ILE A 420 -12.06 -3.26 -32.36
CA ILE A 420 -13.05 -3.94 -33.20
C ILE A 420 -13.57 -3.00 -34.28
N GLY A 421 -14.26 -3.53 -35.28
CA GLY A 421 -14.91 -2.73 -36.32
C GLY A 421 -15.90 -1.73 -35.72
N THR A 422 -16.14 -0.63 -36.41
CA THR A 422 -17.03 0.44 -35.90
C THR A 422 -18.49 0.01 -35.83
N ASN A 423 -18.89 -0.97 -36.64
CA ASN A 423 -20.23 -1.56 -36.62
C ASN A 423 -20.31 -2.85 -35.78
N ASP A 424 -19.16 -3.34 -35.32
CA ASP A 424 -19.09 -4.49 -34.43
C ASP A 424 -19.28 -4.04 -33.00
N LEU A 425 -19.74 -4.96 -32.16
CA LEU A 425 -20.19 -4.63 -30.83
C LEU A 425 -19.72 -5.65 -29.80
N VAL A 426 -19.18 -5.16 -28.69
CA VAL A 426 -19.03 -5.94 -27.45
C VAL A 426 -19.86 -5.31 -26.34
N THR A 427 -20.69 -6.13 -25.70
CA THR A 427 -21.61 -5.74 -24.63
C THR A 427 -21.27 -6.51 -23.36
N PHE A 428 -21.18 -5.79 -22.25
CA PHE A 428 -20.89 -6.34 -20.93
C PHE A 428 -22.14 -6.24 -20.05
N TYR A 429 -22.55 -7.35 -19.46
CA TYR A 429 -23.73 -7.49 -18.62
C TYR A 429 -23.34 -7.83 -17.18
N ASP A 430 -24.03 -7.23 -16.22
CA ASP A 430 -23.90 -7.45 -14.78
C ASP A 430 -24.89 -8.53 -14.31
N GLY A 431 -24.54 -9.79 -14.59
CA GLY A 431 -25.34 -10.97 -14.31
C GLY A 431 -24.94 -12.17 -15.19
N ASP A 432 -25.66 -13.27 -15.02
CA ASP A 432 -25.44 -14.58 -15.65
C ASP A 432 -26.12 -14.73 -17.03
N ASP A 433 -26.91 -13.74 -17.45
CA ASP A 433 -27.64 -13.78 -18.72
C ASP A 433 -27.60 -12.46 -19.51
N LEU A 434 -28.18 -12.50 -20.73
CA LEU A 434 -28.30 -11.34 -21.62
C LEU A 434 -29.45 -10.40 -21.25
N THR A 435 -30.25 -10.72 -20.23
CA THR A 435 -31.34 -9.86 -19.75
C THR A 435 -30.91 -8.98 -18.58
N ALA A 436 -29.76 -9.28 -18.00
CA ALA A 436 -29.12 -8.53 -16.95
C ALA A 436 -28.77 -7.08 -17.35
N LYS A 437 -28.40 -6.29 -16.34
CA LYS A 437 -28.11 -4.86 -16.52
C LYS A 437 -26.84 -4.68 -17.36
N VAL A 438 -26.93 -3.91 -18.44
CA VAL A 438 -25.77 -3.56 -19.27
C VAL A 438 -24.84 -2.61 -18.51
N LEU A 439 -23.58 -3.02 -18.31
CA LEU A 439 -22.50 -2.20 -17.78
C LEU A 439 -21.96 -1.24 -18.83
N GLY A 440 -21.88 -1.69 -20.07
CA GLY A 440 -21.44 -0.88 -21.20
C GLY A 440 -21.48 -1.66 -22.52
N GLN A 441 -21.59 -0.90 -23.60
CA GLN A 441 -21.65 -1.39 -24.97
C GLN A 441 -20.64 -0.58 -25.79
N TYR A 442 -19.74 -1.27 -26.50
CA TYR A 442 -18.58 -0.65 -27.13
C TYR A 442 -18.36 -1.18 -28.55
N GLY A 443 -17.96 -0.27 -29.43
CA GLY A 443 -17.55 -0.53 -30.82
C GLY A 443 -16.32 0.31 -31.18
N GLY A 444 -15.64 -0.03 -32.27
CA GLY A 444 -14.43 0.67 -32.71
C GLY A 444 -13.19 0.43 -31.84
N SER A 445 -12.26 1.38 -31.87
CA SER A 445 -11.02 1.34 -31.09
C SER A 445 -11.10 2.24 -29.84
N ARG A 446 -10.67 1.73 -28.69
CA ARG A 446 -10.69 2.47 -27.41
C ARG A 446 -9.47 2.13 -26.56
N ALA A 447 -9.00 3.13 -25.80
CA ALA A 447 -7.95 2.92 -24.79
C ALA A 447 -8.44 2.01 -23.66
N SER A 448 -7.51 1.40 -22.91
CA SER A 448 -7.83 0.45 -21.84
C SER A 448 -8.71 1.07 -20.75
N PHE A 449 -9.70 0.31 -20.25
CA PHE A 449 -10.61 0.75 -19.19
C PHE A 449 -11.07 -0.42 -18.31
N LYS A 450 -11.70 -0.08 -17.17
CA LYS A 450 -12.20 -1.06 -16.19
C LYS A 450 -13.70 -0.94 -15.99
N LEU A 451 -14.36 -2.08 -15.81
CA LEU A 451 -15.76 -2.21 -15.41
C LEU A 451 -15.82 -3.07 -14.15
N TYR A 452 -16.88 -2.87 -13.37
CA TYR A 452 -17.12 -3.63 -12.15
C TYR A 452 -18.58 -4.10 -12.14
N THR A 453 -18.79 -5.38 -11.89
CA THR A 453 -20.13 -5.93 -11.65
C THR A 453 -20.61 -5.59 -10.24
N SER A 454 -21.92 -5.71 -10.01
CA SER A 454 -22.54 -5.72 -8.69
C SER A 454 -22.84 -7.13 -8.20
N THR A 455 -22.87 -8.10 -9.11
CA THR A 455 -23.09 -9.54 -8.85
C THR A 455 -21.80 -10.35 -8.99
N ALA A 456 -21.85 -11.62 -8.58
CA ALA A 456 -20.76 -12.58 -8.76
C ALA A 456 -20.70 -13.12 -10.21
N ASP A 457 -21.60 -12.66 -11.08
CA ASP A 457 -21.72 -13.12 -12.45
C ASP A 457 -21.49 -11.97 -13.44
N ALA A 458 -20.86 -12.30 -14.57
CA ALA A 458 -20.71 -11.39 -15.69
C ALA A 458 -20.95 -12.15 -17.00
N THR A 459 -21.71 -11.53 -17.89
CA THR A 459 -21.90 -12.05 -19.24
C THR A 459 -21.31 -11.07 -20.25
N ILE A 460 -20.55 -11.57 -21.21
CA ILE A 460 -19.93 -10.79 -22.28
C ILE A 460 -20.50 -11.30 -23.60
N GLN A 461 -21.08 -10.41 -24.40
CA GLN A 461 -21.56 -10.75 -25.74
C GLN A 461 -20.76 -9.98 -26.78
N PHE A 462 -20.29 -10.66 -27.83
CA PHE A 462 -19.64 -10.06 -28.98
C PHE A 462 -20.42 -10.36 -30.25
N GLN A 463 -20.73 -9.32 -31.02
CA GLN A 463 -21.46 -9.39 -32.27
C GLN A 463 -20.66 -8.71 -33.38
N SER A 464 -20.26 -9.46 -34.41
CA SER A 464 -19.61 -8.91 -35.60
C SER A 464 -20.60 -8.74 -36.76
N ASP A 465 -20.50 -7.61 -37.44
CA ASP A 465 -21.33 -7.27 -38.60
C ASP A 465 -20.89 -8.11 -39.82
N PRO A 466 -21.82 -8.82 -40.50
CA PRO A 466 -21.52 -9.58 -41.72
C PRO A 466 -20.89 -8.76 -42.86
N ALA A 467 -21.11 -7.44 -42.88
CA ALA A 467 -20.59 -6.53 -43.90
C ALA A 467 -19.25 -5.88 -43.54
N THR A 468 -18.77 -6.02 -42.30
CA THR A 468 -17.55 -5.36 -41.84
C THR A 468 -16.32 -6.20 -42.18
N ASN A 469 -15.36 -5.57 -42.86
CA ASN A 469 -14.08 -6.16 -43.20
C ASN A 469 -13.02 -5.76 -42.16
N VAL A 470 -12.71 -6.68 -41.24
CA VAL A 470 -11.65 -6.47 -40.25
C VAL A 470 -10.41 -7.23 -40.68
N PHE A 471 -9.39 -6.48 -41.13
CA PHE A 471 -8.09 -7.02 -41.48
C PHE A 471 -7.07 -6.55 -40.45
N GLY A 472 -6.30 -7.47 -39.88
CA GLY A 472 -5.15 -7.12 -39.05
C GLY A 472 -4.92 -8.06 -37.88
N TYR A 473 -3.64 -8.38 -37.66
CA TYR A 473 -3.18 -9.06 -36.45
C TYR A 473 -3.32 -8.12 -35.26
N GLY A 474 -3.97 -8.57 -34.18
CA GLY A 474 -4.27 -7.78 -32.99
C GLY A 474 -5.53 -6.91 -33.10
N SER A 475 -6.39 -7.16 -34.10
CA SER A 475 -7.74 -6.58 -34.18
C SER A 475 -8.74 -7.50 -33.47
N GLY A 476 -9.44 -6.98 -32.47
CA GLY A 476 -10.24 -7.77 -31.52
C GLY A 476 -10.26 -7.14 -30.13
N PHE A 477 -10.49 -7.97 -29.11
CA PHE A 477 -10.46 -7.53 -27.72
C PHE A 477 -9.78 -8.54 -26.80
N VAL A 478 -9.21 -8.01 -25.71
CA VAL A 478 -8.61 -8.78 -24.61
C VAL A 478 -9.17 -8.24 -23.31
N VAL A 479 -9.91 -9.08 -22.59
CA VAL A 479 -10.55 -8.74 -21.32
C VAL A 479 -9.96 -9.63 -20.24
N HIS A 480 -9.23 -9.03 -19.31
CA HIS A 480 -8.83 -9.71 -18.09
C HIS A 480 -9.94 -9.58 -17.05
N PHE A 481 -10.27 -10.65 -16.35
CA PHE A 481 -11.21 -10.60 -15.24
C PHE A 481 -10.56 -11.06 -13.96
N PHE A 482 -10.96 -10.45 -12.85
CA PHE A 482 -10.47 -10.77 -11.52
C PHE A 482 -11.63 -10.71 -10.52
N GLU A 483 -11.68 -11.68 -9.62
CA GLU A 483 -12.50 -11.60 -8.42
C GLU A 483 -12.02 -10.42 -7.56
N VAL A 484 -12.97 -9.62 -7.12
CA VAL A 484 -12.70 -8.54 -6.17
C VAL A 484 -13.77 -8.56 -5.07
N PRO A 485 -13.45 -8.09 -3.86
CA PRO A 485 -14.47 -7.93 -2.83
C PRO A 485 -15.62 -7.03 -3.33
N ARG A 486 -16.85 -7.32 -2.91
CA ARG A 486 -18.01 -6.42 -3.14
C ARG A 486 -17.65 -5.04 -2.57
N ASN A 487 -17.88 -3.97 -3.33
CA ASN A 487 -17.40 -2.60 -3.02
C ASN A 487 -18.06 -1.94 -1.80
N ASP A 488 -18.51 -2.73 -0.83
CA ASP A 488 -19.27 -2.20 0.30
C ASP A 488 -18.35 -1.52 1.32
N THR A 489 -17.02 -1.60 1.14
CA THR A 489 -16.02 -1.11 2.08
C THR A 489 -15.61 0.35 1.86
N CYS A 490 -15.77 1.18 2.90
CA CYS A 490 -15.21 2.53 2.96
C CYS A 490 -13.67 2.53 3.02
N PRO A 491 -12.98 3.64 2.64
CA PRO A 491 -11.53 3.76 2.74
C PRO A 491 -11.00 3.46 4.13
N GLU A 492 -9.88 2.75 4.26
CA GLU A 492 -9.27 2.50 5.56
C GLU A 492 -8.80 3.82 6.21
N LEU A 493 -9.23 4.06 7.46
CA LEU A 493 -8.75 5.20 8.24
C LEU A 493 -7.37 4.90 8.88
N PRO A 494 -6.52 5.89 9.15
CA PRO A 494 -5.28 5.70 9.90
C PRO A 494 -5.50 5.64 11.43
N GLU A 495 -4.48 5.16 12.16
CA GLU A 495 -4.38 5.34 13.62
C GLU A 495 -4.05 6.80 13.96
N ILE A 496 -4.58 7.30 15.09
CA ILE A 496 -4.37 8.69 15.52
C ILE A 496 -3.29 8.78 16.60
N SER A 497 -2.52 9.86 16.60
CA SER A 497 -1.44 10.07 17.57
C SER A 497 -1.99 10.21 19.00
N SER A 498 -1.35 9.52 19.96
CA SER A 498 -1.78 9.49 21.37
C SER A 498 -3.23 9.00 21.60
N GLY A 499 -3.74 8.16 20.69
CA GLY A 499 -5.02 7.48 20.82
C GLY A 499 -5.03 6.11 20.14
N TRP A 500 -6.18 5.45 20.16
CA TRP A 500 -6.43 4.16 19.53
C TRP A 500 -7.85 4.13 18.96
N ARG A 501 -8.14 3.14 18.10
CA ARG A 501 -9.44 2.97 17.47
C ARG A 501 -9.95 1.55 17.60
N SER A 502 -11.27 1.39 17.59
CA SER A 502 -11.96 0.11 17.52
C SER A 502 -13.05 0.16 16.47
N ALA A 503 -13.10 -0.85 15.58
CA ALA A 503 -14.14 -1.00 14.59
C ALA A 503 -15.24 -1.96 15.07
N SER A 504 -16.49 -1.70 14.70
CA SER A 504 -17.62 -2.59 15.01
C SER A 504 -17.60 -3.91 14.25
N ARG A 505 -16.86 -3.98 13.14
CA ARG A 505 -16.69 -5.13 12.24
C ARG A 505 -15.24 -5.19 11.74
N ALA A 506 -14.77 -6.37 11.34
CA ALA A 506 -13.43 -6.54 10.76
C ALA A 506 -13.33 -5.87 9.38
N GLU A 507 -14.37 -6.01 8.56
CA GLU A 507 -14.51 -5.35 7.27
C GLU A 507 -15.28 -4.02 7.43
N LEU A 508 -14.74 -2.94 6.86
CA LEU A 508 -15.27 -1.58 6.99
C LEU A 508 -16.41 -1.29 6.01
N VAL A 509 -17.42 -2.17 6.00
CA VAL A 509 -18.55 -2.12 5.07
C VAL A 509 -19.58 -1.03 5.42
N GLN A 510 -20.54 -0.74 4.54
CA GLN A 510 -21.65 0.19 4.80
C GLN A 510 -22.31 -0.06 6.17
N GLY A 511 -22.46 1.02 6.96
CA GLY A 511 -22.98 0.98 8.33
C GLY A 511 -21.98 0.53 9.39
N ALA A 512 -20.77 0.11 9.03
CA ALA A 512 -19.68 -0.11 9.99
C ALA A 512 -19.31 1.20 10.67
N ALA A 513 -19.02 1.13 11.97
CA ALA A 513 -18.65 2.28 12.78
C ALA A 513 -17.26 2.09 13.38
N VAL A 514 -16.43 3.12 13.27
CA VAL A 514 -15.10 3.21 13.87
C VAL A 514 -15.16 4.22 15.01
N THR A 515 -14.77 3.80 16.20
CA THR A 515 -14.76 4.64 17.42
C THR A 515 -13.33 4.94 17.84
N TYR A 516 -13.03 6.21 18.07
CA TYR A 516 -11.71 6.71 18.46
C TYR A 516 -11.66 7.08 19.94
N GLN A 517 -10.57 6.74 20.61
CA GLN A 517 -10.36 7.05 22.02
C GLN A 517 -8.92 7.52 22.26
N CYS A 518 -8.75 8.50 23.14
CA CYS A 518 -7.42 8.99 23.50
C CYS A 518 -6.82 8.21 24.68
N TYR A 519 -5.49 8.11 24.72
CA TYR A 519 -4.81 7.59 25.90
C TYR A 519 -4.98 8.53 27.12
N PRO A 520 -4.84 8.02 28.36
CA PRO A 520 -4.99 8.82 29.57
C PRO A 520 -4.14 10.11 29.54
N GLY A 521 -4.74 11.25 29.92
CA GLY A 521 -4.09 12.56 29.89
C GLY A 521 -4.29 13.36 28.59
N TYR A 522 -4.99 12.78 27.61
CA TYR A 522 -5.37 13.41 26.36
C TYR A 522 -6.90 13.45 26.22
N GLN A 523 -7.40 14.51 25.59
CA GLN A 523 -8.82 14.72 25.29
C GLN A 523 -9.02 14.70 23.78
N LEU A 524 -10.07 14.00 23.34
CA LEU A 524 -10.43 13.88 21.94
C LEU A 524 -11.06 15.19 21.45
N LEU A 525 -10.58 15.69 20.32
CA LEU A 525 -11.11 16.84 19.60
C LEU A 525 -11.54 16.39 18.21
N GLY A 526 -12.85 16.48 17.95
CA GLY A 526 -13.48 15.98 16.74
C GLY A 526 -14.52 14.90 17.04
N PRO A 527 -15.04 14.25 16.00
CA PRO A 527 -16.06 13.20 16.14
C PRO A 527 -15.46 11.93 16.77
N GLU A 528 -16.08 11.44 17.85
CA GLU A 528 -15.67 10.20 18.52
C GLU A 528 -15.95 8.95 17.68
N ARG A 529 -16.99 8.99 16.84
CA ARG A 529 -17.45 7.86 16.05
C ARG A 529 -17.69 8.27 14.62
N LEU A 530 -17.03 7.58 13.69
CA LEU A 530 -17.22 7.72 12.24
C LEU A 530 -17.98 6.50 11.72
N VAL A 531 -18.97 6.71 10.85
CA VAL A 531 -19.81 5.65 10.27
C VAL A 531 -19.65 5.66 8.75
N CYS A 532 -19.49 4.47 8.17
CA CYS A 532 -19.46 4.28 6.72
C CYS A 532 -20.87 4.50 6.15
N GLN A 533 -21.02 5.53 5.33
CA GLN A 533 -22.30 5.97 4.76
C GLN A 533 -22.65 5.20 3.48
N TRP A 534 -23.85 5.44 2.94
CA TRP A 534 -24.35 4.78 1.72
C TRP A 534 -23.60 5.19 0.44
N ASP A 535 -22.88 6.31 0.48
CA ASP A 535 -22.03 6.82 -0.60
C ASP A 535 -20.56 6.36 -0.46
N LEU A 536 -20.29 5.40 0.44
CA LEU A 536 -18.96 4.87 0.75
C LEU A 536 -17.98 5.93 1.29
N SER A 537 -18.51 7.03 1.86
CA SER A 537 -17.73 8.04 2.59
C SER A 537 -17.87 7.86 4.11
N TRP A 538 -16.89 8.35 4.86
CA TRP A 538 -17.01 8.45 6.32
C TRP A 538 -17.86 9.65 6.71
N SER A 539 -18.65 9.50 7.77
CA SER A 539 -19.56 10.53 8.28
C SER A 539 -18.90 11.83 8.78
N GLY A 540 -17.57 11.97 8.72
CA GLY A 540 -16.83 13.15 9.16
C GLY A 540 -15.32 12.96 9.12
N ASP A 541 -14.59 14.02 9.50
CA ASP A 541 -13.12 14.06 9.50
C ASP A 541 -12.50 13.31 10.68
N LEU A 542 -11.22 12.95 10.55
CA LEU A 542 -10.43 12.26 11.59
C LEU A 542 -10.29 13.12 12.87
N PRO A 543 -10.58 12.58 14.06
CA PRO A 543 -10.40 13.29 15.33
C PRO A 543 -8.92 13.33 15.77
N SER A 544 -8.57 14.26 16.66
CA SER A 544 -7.22 14.44 17.19
C SER A 544 -7.19 14.43 18.73
N CYS A 545 -6.14 13.85 19.32
CA CYS A 545 -5.97 13.80 20.77
C CYS A 545 -5.04 14.91 21.26
N GLN A 546 -5.54 15.85 22.06
CA GLN A 546 -4.73 16.93 22.65
C GLN A 546 -4.53 16.74 24.15
N ARG A 547 -3.34 17.09 24.64
CA ARG A 547 -2.97 16.89 26.05
C ARG A 547 -3.74 17.84 26.96
N VAL A 548 -4.36 17.30 28.02
CA VAL A 548 -5.09 18.09 29.02
C VAL A 548 -4.10 18.70 30.02
N VAL A 549 -3.98 20.03 30.02
CA VAL A 549 -3.00 20.80 30.82
C VAL A 549 -3.61 21.55 32.02
N THR A 550 -4.93 21.48 32.20
CA THR A 550 -5.68 22.20 33.25
C THR A 550 -6.47 21.25 34.14
N CYS A 551 -6.51 21.53 35.44
CA CYS A 551 -7.44 20.88 36.37
C CYS A 551 -8.88 21.37 36.15
N LEU A 552 -9.88 20.51 36.39
CA LEU A 552 -11.30 20.91 36.45
C LEU A 552 -11.54 21.91 37.59
N ASP A 553 -12.58 22.74 37.51
CA ASP A 553 -12.97 23.63 38.62
C ASP A 553 -13.35 22.80 39.87
N PRO A 554 -12.71 23.01 41.03
CA PRO A 554 -12.98 22.27 42.26
C PRO A 554 -14.37 22.59 42.87
N GLY A 555 -15.05 23.65 42.42
CA GLY A 555 -16.40 24.00 42.86
C GLY A 555 -16.45 24.91 44.09
N GLN A 556 -17.66 25.20 44.58
CA GLN A 556 -17.89 26.08 45.74
C GLN A 556 -18.25 25.27 47.00
N VAL A 557 -17.88 25.79 48.17
CA VAL A 557 -18.18 25.17 49.48
C VAL A 557 -19.39 25.86 50.09
N GLU A 558 -20.42 25.09 50.45
CA GLU A 558 -21.59 25.62 51.17
C GLU A 558 -21.19 26.23 52.51
N ASN A 559 -21.77 27.38 52.85
CA ASN A 559 -21.43 28.17 54.04
C ASN A 559 -19.94 28.55 54.13
N GLY A 560 -19.27 28.68 52.97
CA GLY A 560 -17.92 29.20 52.84
C GLY A 560 -17.72 30.02 51.56
N ARG A 561 -16.55 30.64 51.43
CA ARG A 561 -16.15 31.46 50.28
C ARG A 561 -14.74 31.11 49.81
N ARG A 562 -14.49 31.25 48.51
CA ARG A 562 -13.17 31.12 47.88
C ARG A 562 -12.44 32.46 47.87
N LEU A 563 -11.17 32.50 48.27
CA LEU A 563 -10.38 33.73 48.36
C LEU A 563 -9.45 33.97 47.15
N LEU A 564 -9.03 32.92 46.45
CA LEU A 564 -8.12 32.99 45.30
C LEU A 564 -8.72 32.18 44.15
N SER A 565 -9.09 32.83 43.04
CA SER A 565 -9.61 32.16 41.85
C SER A 565 -9.15 32.89 40.59
N GLY A 566 -8.24 32.27 39.83
CA GLY A 566 -8.03 32.63 38.43
C GLY A 566 -9.13 32.04 37.54
N PRO A 567 -9.29 32.51 36.29
CA PRO A 567 -10.26 31.98 35.33
C PRO A 567 -9.84 30.63 34.69
N ARG A 568 -8.57 30.23 34.82
CA ARG A 568 -8.02 28.96 34.30
C ARG A 568 -7.11 28.33 35.36
N PHE A 569 -7.28 27.03 35.62
CA PHE A 569 -6.54 26.30 36.65
C PHE A 569 -5.47 25.39 36.01
N THR A 570 -4.34 25.96 35.59
CA THR A 570 -3.18 25.21 35.10
C THR A 570 -2.43 24.54 36.26
N ALA A 571 -1.61 23.53 35.95
CA ALA A 571 -0.72 22.89 36.93
C ALA A 571 0.08 23.93 37.74
N GLY A 572 -0.03 23.88 39.07
CA GLY A 572 0.54 24.88 39.99
C GLY A 572 -0.45 25.91 40.54
N SER A 573 -1.66 26.00 39.99
CA SER A 573 -2.71 26.89 40.51
C SER A 573 -3.21 26.44 41.88
N SER A 574 -3.49 27.37 42.79
CA SER A 574 -4.01 27.07 44.14
C SER A 574 -5.26 27.87 44.48
N VAL A 575 -6.26 27.21 45.08
CA VAL A 575 -7.54 27.79 45.51
C VAL A 575 -7.70 27.65 47.01
N GLN A 576 -7.99 28.75 47.71
CA GLN A 576 -8.16 28.76 49.17
C GLN A 576 -9.62 28.96 49.57
N TYR A 577 -10.09 28.19 50.56
CA TYR A 577 -11.46 28.22 51.09
C TYR A 577 -11.50 28.68 52.55
N VAL A 578 -12.50 29.50 52.87
CA VAL A 578 -12.76 30.01 54.23
C VAL A 578 -14.24 29.88 54.54
N CYS A 579 -14.58 29.38 55.73
CA CYS A 579 -15.97 29.27 56.18
C CYS A 579 -16.54 30.62 56.62
N ASN A 580 -17.85 30.77 56.46
CA ASN A 580 -18.60 31.90 56.98
C ASN A 580 -18.69 31.83 58.52
N GLU A 581 -19.02 32.95 59.16
CA GLU A 581 -19.13 33.01 60.63
C GLU A 581 -20.12 31.98 61.18
N GLY A 582 -19.76 31.31 62.28
CA GLY A 582 -20.54 30.22 62.90
C GLY A 582 -20.25 28.81 62.37
N PHE A 583 -19.34 28.67 61.40
CA PHE A 583 -18.94 27.39 60.81
C PHE A 583 -17.43 27.19 60.86
N ARG A 584 -17.00 25.98 61.25
CA ARG A 584 -15.59 25.56 61.23
C ARG A 584 -15.24 24.77 59.97
N LEU A 585 -14.06 25.03 59.41
CA LEU A 585 -13.56 24.29 58.25
C LEU A 585 -13.11 22.88 58.67
N SER A 586 -13.66 21.88 57.98
CA SER A 586 -13.30 20.48 58.09
C SER A 586 -12.69 20.01 56.77
N GLY A 587 -11.36 19.89 56.75
CA GLY A 587 -10.57 19.53 55.57
C GLY A 587 -9.43 20.53 55.32
N ASN A 588 -8.72 20.39 54.20
CA ASN A 588 -7.64 21.29 53.83
C ASN A 588 -8.18 22.60 53.24
N SER A 589 -7.70 23.72 53.76
CA SER A 589 -8.09 25.06 53.33
C SER A 589 -7.50 25.49 52.00
N LEU A 590 -6.41 24.85 51.53
CA LEU A 590 -5.71 25.18 50.29
C LEU A 590 -5.64 23.97 49.35
N LEU A 591 -6.36 24.04 48.22
CA LEU A 591 -6.30 23.03 47.16
C LEU A 591 -5.36 23.49 46.06
N SER A 592 -4.28 22.73 45.82
CA SER A 592 -3.36 22.96 44.71
C SER A 592 -3.57 21.96 43.56
N CYS A 593 -3.56 22.46 42.32
CA CYS A 593 -3.60 21.66 41.10
C CYS A 593 -2.21 21.06 40.85
N LEU A 594 -2.09 19.75 41.04
CA LEU A 594 -0.86 19.00 40.81
C LEU A 594 -0.65 18.81 39.31
N GLY A 595 0.62 18.86 38.89
CA GLY A 595 1.03 18.61 37.51
C GLY A 595 0.63 17.21 37.00
N PRO A 596 0.79 16.96 35.68
CA PRO A 596 0.30 15.75 35.04
C PRO A 596 0.92 14.49 35.65
N GLY A 597 0.09 13.66 36.29
CA GLY A 597 0.41 12.28 36.65
C GLY A 597 -0.18 11.30 35.63
N ALA A 598 -0.19 9.99 35.92
CA ALA A 598 -0.69 8.94 35.03
C ALA A 598 -2.17 9.10 34.59
N SER A 599 -2.95 9.94 35.27
CA SER A 599 -4.36 10.22 34.99
C SER A 599 -4.62 11.70 34.63
N GLY A 600 -3.59 12.47 34.28
CA GLY A 600 -3.69 13.91 34.03
C GLY A 600 -3.55 14.79 35.29
N PRO A 601 -3.69 16.12 35.15
CA PRO A 601 -3.58 17.07 36.27
C PRO A 601 -4.76 16.91 37.25
N ARG A 602 -4.47 16.85 38.56
CA ARG A 602 -5.45 16.56 39.62
C ARG A 602 -5.34 17.49 40.81
N TRP A 603 -6.44 17.72 41.51
CA TRP A 603 -6.38 18.43 42.79
C TRP A 603 -5.71 17.58 43.87
N SER A 604 -4.88 18.25 44.67
CA SER A 604 -4.16 17.66 45.80
C SER A 604 -5.06 16.91 46.78
N GLN A 605 -6.28 17.42 47.05
CA GLN A 605 -7.24 16.83 47.99
C GLN A 605 -8.70 17.04 47.54
N LYS A 606 -9.65 16.46 48.27
CA LYS A 606 -11.10 16.64 48.06
C LYS A 606 -11.56 17.99 48.65
N LEU A 607 -12.69 18.51 48.16
CA LEU A 607 -13.28 19.78 48.59
C LEU A 607 -13.58 19.79 50.11
N PRO A 608 -13.14 20.82 50.88
CA PRO A 608 -13.39 20.90 52.31
C PRO A 608 -14.86 21.24 52.62
N ARG A 609 -15.31 20.99 53.87
CA ARG A 609 -16.68 21.25 54.32
C ARG A 609 -16.72 22.25 55.47
N CYS A 610 -17.71 23.12 55.50
CA CYS A 610 -17.96 24.04 56.63
C CYS A 610 -19.05 23.45 57.53
N LEU A 611 -18.71 23.12 58.76
CA LEU A 611 -19.62 22.49 59.73
C LEU A 611 -20.08 23.49 60.79
N PRO A 612 -21.37 23.52 61.19
CA PRO A 612 -21.86 24.39 62.25
C PRO A 612 -21.17 24.09 63.59
N GLU A 613 -20.84 25.14 64.34
CA GLU A 613 -20.26 25.01 65.68
C GLU A 613 -21.37 24.80 66.73
N ALA A 614 -21.81 23.55 66.94
CA ALA A 614 -22.88 23.19 67.89
C ALA A 614 -22.34 22.41 69.11
N TRP A 615 -22.83 22.75 70.30
CA TRP A 615 -22.53 22.07 71.57
C TRP A 615 -23.31 20.76 71.68
N GLU A 616 -22.66 19.64 71.98
CA GLU A 616 -23.35 18.36 72.21
C GLU A 616 -23.97 18.31 73.62
N PRO A 617 -25.27 17.93 73.75
CA PRO A 617 -25.95 17.77 75.04
C PRO A 617 -25.34 16.66 75.90
N CYS A 618 -25.38 16.79 77.24
CA CYS A 618 -24.96 15.71 78.14
C CYS A 618 -25.92 14.52 78.04
N GLY A 619 -25.40 13.30 77.88
CA GLY A 619 -26.21 12.07 77.97
C GLY A 619 -26.65 11.76 79.41
N HIS A 620 -27.73 11.00 79.60
CA HIS A 620 -28.22 10.66 80.95
C HIS A 620 -27.14 9.92 81.78
N PRO A 621 -26.76 10.42 82.98
CA PRO A 621 -25.59 9.93 83.73
C PRO A 621 -25.79 8.56 84.40
N GLY A 622 -26.98 7.97 84.28
CA GLY A 622 -27.34 6.63 84.77
C GLY A 622 -28.25 6.68 85.99
N THR A 623 -28.97 5.57 86.25
CA THR A 623 -29.86 5.44 87.41
C THR A 623 -29.25 4.49 88.44
N PRO A 624 -28.84 4.96 89.63
CA PRO A 624 -28.27 4.12 90.68
C PRO A 624 -29.34 3.18 91.25
N THR A 625 -28.95 1.98 91.67
CA THR A 625 -29.85 0.99 92.29
C THR A 625 -30.58 1.58 93.50
N TYR A 626 -31.91 1.42 93.53
CA TYR A 626 -32.82 2.00 94.54
C TYR A 626 -32.91 3.54 94.58
N GLY A 627 -32.31 4.23 93.59
CA GLY A 627 -32.46 5.67 93.37
C GLY A 627 -33.45 6.00 92.26
N ILE A 628 -34.24 7.05 92.45
CA ILE A 628 -35.25 7.57 91.52
C ILE A 628 -34.76 8.93 91.00
N PRO A 629 -34.44 9.08 89.70
CA PRO A 629 -34.12 10.37 89.12
C PRO A 629 -35.39 11.22 88.92
N SER A 630 -35.24 12.55 88.97
CA SER A 630 -36.34 13.50 88.75
C SER A 630 -36.81 13.57 87.30
N SER A 631 -36.02 13.03 86.36
CA SER A 631 -36.35 12.97 84.94
C SER A 631 -35.70 11.76 84.28
N THR A 632 -36.39 11.12 83.35
CA THR A 632 -35.90 9.97 82.55
C THR A 632 -35.39 10.39 81.17
N ARG A 633 -35.22 11.71 80.91
CA ARG A 633 -34.71 12.22 79.63
C ARG A 633 -33.32 11.68 79.35
N LEU A 634 -33.07 11.24 78.12
CA LEU A 634 -31.76 10.67 77.72
C LEU A 634 -30.69 11.73 77.42
N ARG A 635 -31.08 12.98 77.19
CA ARG A 635 -30.18 14.10 76.84
C ARG A 635 -30.59 15.36 77.59
N PHE A 636 -29.60 16.09 78.09
CA PHE A 636 -29.77 17.32 78.86
C PHE A 636 -28.94 18.44 78.24
N GLN A 637 -29.59 19.59 78.03
CA GLN A 637 -28.91 20.77 77.49
C GLN A 637 -27.93 21.36 78.51
N PRO A 638 -26.87 22.05 78.08
CA PRO A 638 -25.94 22.72 78.99
C PRO A 638 -26.69 23.69 79.93
N GLY A 639 -26.49 23.54 81.24
CA GLY A 639 -27.18 24.29 82.30
C GLY A 639 -28.37 23.56 82.94
N GLU A 640 -28.89 22.49 82.33
CA GLU A 640 -29.96 21.68 82.92
C GLU A 640 -29.43 20.79 84.06
N SER A 641 -30.34 20.43 84.98
CA SER A 641 -29.98 19.69 86.19
C SER A 641 -30.89 18.49 86.46
N LEU A 642 -30.31 17.42 87.00
CA LEU A 642 -30.98 16.16 87.31
C LEU A 642 -30.85 15.86 88.80
N ARG A 643 -31.99 15.72 89.49
CA ARG A 643 -32.05 15.44 90.93
C ARG A 643 -32.32 13.96 91.19
N TYR A 644 -31.75 13.41 92.26
CA TYR A 644 -31.98 12.03 92.68
C TYR A 644 -32.61 11.96 94.08
N SER A 645 -33.49 10.99 94.29
CA SER A 645 -34.06 10.60 95.59
C SER A 645 -33.95 9.07 95.78
N CYS A 646 -34.07 8.57 97.02
CA CYS A 646 -34.00 7.13 97.29
C CYS A 646 -35.37 6.54 97.64
N LEU A 647 -35.56 5.26 97.34
CA LEU A 647 -36.72 4.48 97.81
C LEU A 647 -36.77 4.41 99.35
N PRO A 648 -37.97 4.24 99.95
CA PRO A 648 -38.13 4.13 101.39
C PRO A 648 -37.20 3.07 102.00
N GLY A 649 -36.60 3.37 103.15
CA GLY A 649 -35.65 2.48 103.83
C GLY A 649 -34.19 2.59 103.35
N HIS A 650 -33.87 3.51 102.42
CA HIS A 650 -32.52 3.75 101.91
C HIS A 650 -32.11 5.23 102.07
N GLN A 651 -30.85 5.48 102.42
CA GLN A 651 -30.26 6.81 102.57
C GLN A 651 -29.42 7.17 101.33
N LEU A 652 -29.55 8.42 100.86
CA LEU A 652 -28.79 8.96 99.72
C LEU A 652 -27.39 9.39 100.16
N LEU A 653 -26.36 8.86 99.51
CA LEU A 653 -24.95 9.19 99.72
C LEU A 653 -24.38 9.80 98.43
N GLY A 654 -24.01 11.08 98.48
CA GLY A 654 -23.50 11.87 97.35
C GLY A 654 -24.31 13.14 97.08
N GLU A 655 -23.93 13.89 96.05
CA GLU A 655 -24.65 15.10 95.64
C GLU A 655 -26.02 14.74 95.03
N PRO A 656 -27.14 15.22 95.59
CA PRO A 656 -28.46 14.87 95.08
C PRO A 656 -28.81 15.60 93.77
N LEU A 657 -28.01 16.56 93.30
CA LEU A 657 -28.27 17.36 92.09
C LEU A 657 -27.03 17.45 91.18
N LEU A 658 -27.14 16.89 89.98
CA LEU A 658 -26.10 16.98 88.94
C LEU A 658 -26.47 18.05 87.90
N ARG A 659 -25.52 18.88 87.47
CA ARG A 659 -25.71 19.91 86.42
C ARG A 659 -24.88 19.59 85.18
N CYS A 660 -25.45 19.72 84.00
CA CYS A 660 -24.70 19.60 82.74
C CYS A 660 -23.89 20.88 82.53
N VAL A 661 -22.57 20.81 82.68
CA VAL A 661 -21.66 21.95 82.53
C VAL A 661 -21.27 22.08 81.05
N PRO A 662 -21.40 23.27 80.42
CA PRO A 662 -21.03 23.48 79.03
C PRO A 662 -19.55 23.13 78.75
N GLY A 663 -19.28 22.37 77.68
CA GLY A 663 -17.92 21.99 77.27
C GLY A 663 -17.89 21.26 75.92
N HIS A 664 -16.69 20.90 75.44
CA HIS A 664 -16.50 20.14 74.19
C HIS A 664 -15.83 18.78 74.47
N PRO A 665 -16.56 17.71 74.86
CA PRO A 665 -18.02 17.62 75.04
C PRO A 665 -18.51 18.14 76.40
N SER A 666 -19.81 18.48 76.49
CA SER A 666 -20.46 18.91 77.73
C SER A 666 -20.43 17.77 78.75
N ARG A 667 -20.09 18.06 80.01
CA ARG A 667 -19.89 17.03 81.04
C ARG A 667 -20.75 17.31 82.27
N TRP A 668 -21.15 16.26 82.97
CA TRP A 668 -21.85 16.41 84.25
C TRP A 668 -20.92 16.97 85.32
N SER A 669 -21.49 17.77 86.23
CA SER A 669 -20.78 18.37 87.37
C SER A 669 -20.23 17.35 88.37
N GLY A 670 -20.60 16.08 88.27
CA GLY A 670 -20.16 14.98 89.16
C GLY A 670 -20.69 13.62 88.73
N LEU A 671 -20.54 12.61 89.59
CA LEU A 671 -21.08 11.25 89.40
C LEU A 671 -22.44 11.07 90.08
N PRO A 672 -23.31 10.12 89.64
CA PRO A 672 -24.60 9.85 90.28
C PRO A 672 -24.46 9.43 91.76
N PRO A 673 -25.36 9.89 92.66
CA PRO A 673 -25.34 9.49 94.07
C PRO A 673 -25.76 8.02 94.26
N VAL A 674 -25.46 7.43 95.41
CA VAL A 674 -25.77 6.01 95.72
C VAL A 674 -26.77 5.91 96.88
N CYS A 675 -27.80 5.08 96.73
CA CYS A 675 -28.79 4.81 97.78
C CYS A 675 -28.43 3.53 98.54
N LYS A 676 -28.19 3.62 99.86
CA LYS A 676 -27.81 2.47 100.71
C LYS A 676 -28.87 2.18 101.78
N ALA A 677 -29.18 0.91 102.02
CA ALA A 677 -30.18 0.49 102.99
C ALA A 677 -29.85 0.92 104.42
N ASN A 678 -30.87 1.31 105.19
CA ASN A 678 -30.72 1.76 106.59
C ASN A 678 -30.41 0.54 107.51
N PRO A 679 -29.35 0.56 108.35
CA PRO A 679 -28.83 -0.66 109.01
C PRO A 679 -29.61 -1.20 110.22
N ALA A 680 -30.85 -0.74 110.46
CA ALA A 680 -31.59 -1.09 111.69
C ALA A 680 -32.58 -2.26 111.54
N GLN A 681 -32.72 -2.88 110.37
CA GLN A 681 -33.55 -4.06 110.21
C GLN A 681 -32.85 -5.12 109.36
N THR A 682 -32.84 -6.33 109.93
CA THR A 682 -32.52 -7.63 109.31
C THR A 682 -31.03 -8.00 109.24
N ARG A 683 -30.55 -8.36 110.44
CA ARG A 683 -29.50 -9.33 110.73
C ARG A 683 -30.08 -10.74 110.49
N GLU A 684 -29.58 -11.49 109.50
CA GLU A 684 -29.32 -12.94 109.58
C GLU A 684 -28.87 -13.54 108.24
N ARG A 685 -27.80 -14.36 108.33
CA ARG A 685 -27.23 -15.30 107.33
C ARG A 685 -26.59 -14.65 106.09
N GLY A 686 -25.31 -14.85 105.76
CA GLY A 686 -24.33 -15.83 106.19
C GLY A 686 -23.57 -16.32 104.95
N PHE A 687 -22.23 -16.24 105.03
CA PHE A 687 -21.21 -16.96 104.25
C PHE A 687 -20.63 -16.40 102.93
N ALA A 688 -19.37 -15.99 103.08
CA ALA A 688 -18.15 -16.20 102.28
C ALA A 688 -18.14 -15.78 100.78
N ALA A 689 -17.42 -14.73 100.33
CA ALA A 689 -15.99 -14.36 100.42
C ALA A 689 -15.11 -14.94 99.29
N ALA A 690 -14.58 -14.03 98.45
CA ALA A 690 -13.25 -13.99 97.78
C ALA A 690 -13.36 -13.07 96.54
N SER A 691 -12.87 -11.82 96.55
CA SER A 691 -11.50 -11.36 96.17
C SER A 691 -11.06 -11.86 94.78
N SER A 692 -10.53 -11.11 93.82
CA SER A 692 -9.71 -9.88 93.77
C SER A 692 -9.71 -9.35 92.31
N ALA A 693 -9.54 -8.04 92.03
CA ALA A 693 -8.30 -7.40 91.49
C ALA A 693 -7.52 -8.27 90.45
N ASP A 694 -6.95 -7.82 89.34
CA ASP A 694 -6.55 -6.50 88.82
C ASP A 694 -5.95 -6.72 87.39
N VAL A 695 -5.83 -5.66 86.58
CA VAL A 695 -4.65 -5.30 85.73
C VAL A 695 -4.23 -6.13 84.48
N THR A 696 -4.40 -5.46 83.32
CA THR A 696 -3.55 -5.23 82.11
C THR A 696 -2.94 -6.32 81.18
N MET A 697 -3.09 -5.99 79.89
CA MET A 697 -2.16 -5.98 78.72
C MET A 697 -1.81 -7.24 77.89
N GLU A 698 -2.15 -7.08 76.60
CA GLU A 698 -1.46 -7.40 75.34
C GLU A 698 -1.43 -8.81 74.68
N THR A 699 -1.88 -8.75 73.41
CA THR A 699 -1.49 -9.48 72.18
C THR A 699 -2.12 -10.85 71.81
N ALA A 700 -2.54 -10.86 70.54
CA ALA A 700 -2.57 -11.95 69.54
C ALA A 700 -3.70 -13.01 69.49
N GLN A 701 -4.41 -12.93 68.36
CA GLN A 701 -4.82 -14.00 67.42
C GLN A 701 -6.18 -14.74 67.51
N ALA A 702 -6.87 -14.65 66.36
CA ALA A 702 -7.59 -15.68 65.58
C ALA A 702 -8.95 -16.22 66.07
N ALA A 703 -10.01 -16.03 65.26
CA ALA A 703 -10.52 -17.05 64.33
C ALA A 703 -11.97 -16.74 63.87
N THR A 704 -12.11 -16.31 62.63
CA THR A 704 -13.33 -16.40 61.80
C THR A 704 -13.09 -17.46 60.70
N PHE A 705 -14.15 -17.89 60.00
CA PHE A 705 -14.19 -18.81 58.83
C PHE A 705 -14.67 -20.24 59.08
N ILE A 706 -16.00 -20.45 59.09
CA ILE A 706 -16.60 -21.77 58.77
C ILE A 706 -17.72 -21.74 57.70
N PRO A 707 -18.48 -20.65 57.39
CA PRO A 707 -19.54 -20.76 56.39
C PRO A 707 -19.14 -20.41 54.93
N VAL A 708 -17.97 -19.79 54.69
CA VAL A 708 -17.56 -19.35 53.33
C VAL A 708 -16.81 -20.44 52.56
N SER A 709 -16.07 -21.31 53.26
CA SER A 709 -15.25 -22.36 52.63
C SER A 709 -16.08 -23.47 51.99
N LEU A 710 -17.27 -23.77 52.53
CA LEU A 710 -18.17 -24.79 51.99
C LEU A 710 -18.86 -24.35 50.69
N LEU A 711 -19.12 -23.05 50.53
CA LEU A 711 -19.75 -22.51 49.31
C LEU A 711 -18.77 -22.51 48.12
N VAL A 712 -17.50 -22.24 48.38
CA VAL A 712 -16.44 -22.24 47.36
C VAL A 712 -16.12 -23.65 46.85
N ILE A 713 -16.15 -24.66 47.72
CA ILE A 713 -15.92 -26.07 47.33
C ILE A 713 -17.05 -26.58 46.43
N LEU A 714 -18.30 -26.14 46.66
CA LEU A 714 -19.47 -26.57 45.89
C LEU A 714 -19.49 -25.94 44.48
N VAL A 715 -19.09 -24.67 44.35
CA VAL A 715 -18.94 -23.99 43.05
C VAL A 715 -17.75 -24.54 42.26
N LEU A 716 -16.65 -24.89 42.94
CA LEU A 716 -15.47 -25.48 42.31
C LEU A 716 -15.74 -26.91 41.81
N GLY A 717 -16.57 -27.69 42.51
CA GLY A 717 -17.01 -29.02 42.08
C GLY A 717 -17.86 -29.00 40.81
N ILE A 718 -18.77 -28.02 40.67
CA ILE A 718 -19.60 -27.84 39.47
C ILE A 718 -18.76 -27.40 38.26
N TYR A 719 -17.79 -26.51 38.48
CA TYR A 719 -16.84 -26.07 37.44
C TYR A 719 -15.92 -27.20 36.94
N LEU A 720 -15.45 -28.06 37.84
CA LEU A 720 -14.62 -29.22 37.48
C LEU A 720 -15.42 -30.33 36.77
N HIS A 721 -16.73 -30.46 37.04
CA HIS A 721 -17.57 -31.41 36.33
C HIS A 721 -17.82 -30.99 34.87
N TYR A 722 -18.05 -29.70 34.61
CA TYR A 722 -18.28 -29.17 33.27
C TYR A 722 -17.01 -29.19 32.40
N THR A 723 -15.85 -28.93 33.00
CA THR A 723 -14.56 -28.95 32.30
C THR A 723 -14.06 -30.36 31.95
N LYS A 724 -14.54 -31.41 32.62
CA LYS A 724 -14.18 -32.81 32.33
C LYS A 724 -14.99 -33.46 31.20
N VAL A 725 -16.16 -32.91 30.87
CA VAL A 725 -17.05 -33.44 29.80
C VAL A 725 -16.66 -32.87 28.42
N GLN A 726 -15.85 -31.81 28.34
CA GLN A 726 -15.55 -31.13 27.07
C GLN A 726 -14.09 -31.20 26.56
N ARG A 727 -13.28 -32.21 26.91
CA ARG A 727 -11.97 -32.39 26.24
C ARG A 727 -11.61 -33.83 25.85
N LYS A 728 -11.81 -34.12 24.56
CA LYS A 728 -10.82 -34.64 23.60
C LYS A 728 -11.26 -34.11 22.22
N SER A 729 -10.43 -33.62 21.30
CA SER A 729 -8.98 -33.43 21.18
C SER A 729 -8.78 -32.49 19.99
N SER A 730 -7.85 -31.52 20.05
CA SER A 730 -6.90 -31.19 18.97
C SER A 730 -5.95 -30.07 19.42
N ARG A 731 -4.67 -30.28 19.09
CA ARG A 731 -3.51 -29.50 19.52
C ARG A 731 -3.34 -28.25 18.65
N LEU A 732 -2.97 -27.13 19.27
CA LEU A 732 -1.94 -26.24 18.74
C LEU A 732 -1.22 -25.52 19.89
N CYS A 733 0.11 -25.50 19.81
CA CYS A 733 1.02 -24.84 20.74
C CYS A 733 1.02 -23.33 20.52
N LEU A 734 1.00 -22.56 21.61
CA LEU A 734 1.53 -21.21 21.66
C LEU A 734 2.21 -21.03 23.02
N SER A 735 3.54 -21.09 22.98
CA SER A 735 4.41 -20.66 24.07
C SER A 735 4.58 -19.14 23.99
N PHE A 736 4.13 -18.42 25.01
CA PHE A 736 4.64 -17.09 25.33
C PHE A 736 4.96 -17.03 26.82
N ARG A 737 6.24 -16.77 27.12
CA ARG A 737 6.78 -16.54 28.46
C ARG A 737 6.87 -15.03 28.70
N SER A 738 6.54 -14.65 29.93
CA SER A 738 6.56 -13.28 30.48
C SER A 738 8.00 -12.72 30.67
N PRO A 739 8.19 -11.38 30.74
CA PRO A 739 9.49 -10.71 30.85
C PRO A 739 9.86 -10.30 32.30
N TYR A 740 11.16 -10.29 32.64
CA TYR A 740 11.96 -9.08 32.95
C TYR A 740 13.32 -9.36 33.65
N GLN A 741 14.30 -8.51 33.30
CA GLN A 741 15.51 -8.01 34.00
C GLN A 741 16.93 -8.55 33.70
N ASN A 742 17.70 -7.61 33.10
CA ASN A 742 19.06 -7.12 33.40
C ASN A 742 20.35 -7.78 32.82
N ILE A 743 20.98 -6.99 31.93
CA ILE A 743 22.38 -6.47 31.94
C ILE A 743 23.53 -7.50 31.85
N ASN A 744 24.17 -7.64 30.67
CA ASN A 744 25.54 -7.19 30.33
C ASN A 744 26.09 -7.80 29.02
N GLN A 745 26.61 -6.90 28.16
CA GLN A 745 27.89 -6.95 27.43
C GLN A 745 28.14 -7.89 26.21
N GLU A 746 28.55 -7.22 25.12
CA GLU A 746 29.37 -7.62 23.95
C GLU A 746 29.02 -8.85 23.08
N SER A 747 28.66 -8.60 21.81
CA SER A 747 29.56 -8.79 20.66
C SER A 747 28.82 -8.54 19.31
N LYS A 748 29.53 -7.89 18.38
CA LYS A 748 29.14 -7.57 16.99
C LYS A 748 29.20 -8.84 16.11
N PRO A 749 28.38 -9.00 15.05
CA PRO A 749 28.88 -8.71 13.69
C PRO A 749 27.84 -8.13 12.70
N GLU A 750 28.32 -7.79 11.51
CA GLU A 750 27.81 -6.94 10.40
C GLU A 750 26.48 -7.32 9.71
N PRO A 751 25.82 -6.38 9.00
CA PRO A 751 24.76 -6.68 8.03
C PRO A 751 25.25 -6.64 6.57
N SER A 752 24.83 -7.62 5.78
CA SER A 752 24.93 -7.65 4.31
C SER A 752 23.79 -6.86 3.66
N GLU A 753 24.15 -6.03 2.69
CA GLU A 753 23.28 -5.27 1.78
C GLU A 753 22.34 -6.18 0.96
N ASP A 754 21.06 -5.80 0.86
CA ASP A 754 20.35 -5.72 -0.42
C ASP A 754 18.95 -5.09 -0.21
N THR A 755 18.82 -3.80 -0.47
CA THR A 755 17.53 -3.10 -0.62
C THR A 755 17.48 -2.47 -2.00
N ARG A 756 16.68 -3.07 -2.89
CA ARG A 756 16.26 -2.46 -4.16
C ARG A 756 14.98 -1.68 -3.91
N GLU A 757 15.08 -0.36 -3.94
CA GLU A 757 13.95 0.57 -3.99
C GLU A 757 13.35 0.56 -5.40
N TYR A 758 12.02 0.53 -5.44
CA TYR A 758 11.20 0.76 -6.63
C TYR A 758 10.84 2.26 -6.64
N GLU A 759 11.38 3.01 -7.59
CA GLU A 759 10.90 4.37 -7.87
C GLU A 759 9.73 4.33 -8.85
N VAL A 760 8.65 5.00 -8.44
CA VAL A 760 7.41 5.24 -9.17
C VAL A 760 7.59 6.52 -9.98
N SER A 761 7.44 6.42 -11.31
CA SER A 761 7.46 7.57 -12.22
C SER A 761 6.11 8.28 -12.23
N ILE A 762 6.12 9.60 -12.03
CA ILE A 762 5.05 10.54 -12.45
C ILE A 762 5.44 11.12 -13.79
#